data_AF-A0A8D2ZJ51-F1
#
_entry.id   AF-A0A8D2ZJ51-F1
#
_cell.length_a   1.000
_cell.length_b   1.000
_cell.length_c   1.000
_cell.angle_alpha   90.00
_cell.angle_beta   90.00
_cell.angle_gamma   90.00
#
_symmetry.space_group_name_H-M   'P 1'
#
loop_
_entity.id
_entity.type
_entity.pdbx_description
1 polymer ?
#
loop_
_entity_poly.entity_id
_entity_poly.type
_entity_poly.pdbx_seq_one_letter_code
_entity_poly.pdbx_strand_id
1 'polypeptide(L)'
;MTDELVKESIFQGVELHTETNNTEHHTSEISVTELIVRRGQPFTVTLRLRQPFNPDRHPLTVMAMAGPEPREDFGTMSYFGIPPSVRPSAKASWKLELHKNSAPHTGVLPLIITPPADAPIGEYILTASHRDEDTLLARLVVLFNTWCPEDGVFLPDEAERQEYVMSEQGIIYKGSGNYINSVSWDFGQFEDDMVKICMTILNVSNNHLDNPAEDVSARADPTYVGRVVSAMINSQDDHGVVYGKWGGSYVGGRSPSHWSGSHAILKHWLNINCHPVKFGQCWVFAGVMCSVMRLFGIPCRVVTNYSSAHDTNSNLTIDVYHADYGVRERESPDSVWNFHVWVEGWMKRPDLAVDGKFDGWQVLDPTPQEMSNGIFCCGPASVKAIQSGDVNLKYDVPFVFAEVNADCVDWLVKADGSKLKIFSDTKKVGQNISTKSVGSKKRRNITDNYKHREGSEKERNVFKYALTRDFTIDEEEEENEVEEENEEAMETSDGTGAATGENEEATGTSGGAVAATGTSGGAVAATGTSGGAGATTGTSGGAGATTGTSGGAVAATGTSGGAGATTGTSGGAGATTGTSGGAGATTGTSGGAGATTGTSGGAGAATGTSAGAGAATGTVTGTSAGATTGTSRGAGAATGTSAGAGAATGTSRGAGAATGNSGGAGAATPDNIPLLPVSLRFREVSKPLNGKDVKLDLVLRSESRVARPLSINISVQAMRYNGSAVAHIQTEVKEEILQPGKGLSIPVLVLFSAYHKHMVQCDSMKVSAVVTDKENPDDVYLAESDVVLLDPPLSIIVSGPVRLNHETSVELIFKNPANETLTDCELTVSGSGLLRDETPWKLPELQPKKQFRIKVFFVPYKKGEKTLMAVIDCSTFRDIKATYTVTVAP
;
A
#
# COMPACT_ATOMS: atom_id res chain seq x y z
N MET A 1 -26.45 12.13 -70.35
CA MET A 1 -26.63 11.10 -69.32
C MET A 1 -25.60 10.03 -69.59
N THR A 2 -24.46 10.12 -68.92
CA THR A 2 -23.41 9.10 -68.93
C THR A 2 -23.70 8.14 -67.80
N ASP A 3 -23.85 6.85 -68.14
CA ASP A 3 -23.84 5.73 -67.18
C ASP A 3 -22.52 5.80 -66.39
N GLU A 4 -22.57 6.31 -65.17
CA GLU A 4 -21.56 5.96 -64.17
C GLU A 4 -21.80 4.50 -63.78
N LEU A 5 -21.04 3.60 -64.41
CA LEU A 5 -20.84 2.25 -63.93
C LEU A 5 -20.44 2.33 -62.45
N VAL A 6 -21.35 1.95 -61.55
CA VAL A 6 -21.05 1.78 -60.13
C VAL A 6 -19.98 0.70 -60.04
N LYS A 7 -18.72 1.13 -59.86
CA LYS A 7 -17.59 0.22 -59.68
C LYS A 7 -17.81 -0.55 -58.39
N GLU A 8 -18.07 -1.85 -58.50
CA GLU A 8 -18.20 -2.71 -57.32
C GLU A 8 -16.89 -2.74 -56.54
N SER A 9 -16.97 -2.64 -55.21
CA SER A 9 -15.78 -2.66 -54.36
C SER A 9 -15.02 -3.99 -54.47
N ILE A 10 -13.69 -3.91 -54.43
CA ILE A 10 -12.79 -5.06 -54.44
C ILE A 10 -12.98 -5.90 -53.17
N PHE A 11 -13.36 -5.28 -52.06
CA PHE A 11 -13.66 -5.97 -50.82
C PHE A 11 -15.05 -6.59 -50.87
N GLN A 12 -15.12 -7.90 -50.65
CA GLN A 12 -16.36 -8.68 -50.63
C GLN A 12 -16.94 -8.78 -49.21
N GLY A 13 -16.10 -8.90 -48.19
CA GLY A 13 -16.54 -8.99 -46.80
C GLY A 13 -15.41 -9.32 -45.82
N VAL A 14 -15.71 -9.19 -44.53
CA VAL A 14 -14.80 -9.47 -43.42
C VAL A 14 -15.48 -10.37 -42.39
N GLU A 15 -14.75 -11.36 -41.89
CA GLU A 15 -15.19 -12.28 -40.85
C GLU A 15 -14.21 -12.22 -39.68
N LEU A 16 -14.70 -11.78 -38.51
CA LEU A 16 -13.88 -11.45 -37.34
C LEU A 16 -13.53 -12.63 -36.45
N HIS A 17 -14.18 -13.79 -36.63
CA HIS A 17 -13.97 -14.98 -35.78
C HIS A 17 -14.07 -14.69 -34.27
N THR A 18 -14.98 -13.78 -33.88
CA THR A 18 -15.04 -13.20 -32.52
C THR A 18 -15.08 -14.26 -31.42
N GLU A 19 -15.94 -15.26 -31.53
CA GLU A 19 -16.07 -16.31 -30.49
C GLU A 19 -14.76 -17.10 -30.32
N THR A 20 -14.10 -17.47 -31.42
CA THR A 20 -12.83 -18.20 -31.39
C THR A 20 -11.70 -17.34 -30.85
N ASN A 21 -11.54 -16.13 -31.38
CA ASN A 21 -10.51 -15.20 -30.92
C ASN A 21 -10.70 -14.88 -29.42
N ASN A 22 -11.90 -14.53 -28.99
CA ASN A 22 -12.14 -14.20 -27.58
C ASN A 22 -11.92 -15.41 -26.65
N THR A 23 -12.20 -16.64 -27.12
CA THR A 23 -11.87 -17.85 -26.35
C THR A 23 -10.36 -18.01 -26.19
N GLU A 24 -9.59 -17.87 -27.28
CA GLU A 24 -8.12 -17.96 -27.26
C GLU A 24 -7.47 -16.84 -26.47
N HIS A 25 -8.08 -15.66 -26.42
CA HIS A 25 -7.61 -14.51 -25.66
C HIS A 25 -8.14 -14.45 -24.21
N HIS A 26 -8.90 -15.44 -23.76
CA HIS A 26 -9.51 -15.45 -22.41
C HIS A 26 -10.38 -14.20 -22.14
N THR A 27 -11.22 -13.84 -23.10
CA THR A 27 -12.16 -12.69 -23.07
C THR A 27 -13.60 -13.09 -23.42
N SER A 28 -13.88 -14.38 -23.63
CA SER A 28 -15.22 -14.89 -23.96
C SER A 28 -16.27 -14.67 -22.86
N GLU A 29 -15.85 -14.55 -21.59
CA GLU A 29 -16.75 -14.21 -20.49
C GLU A 29 -17.20 -12.74 -20.54
N ILE A 30 -16.37 -11.85 -21.13
CA ILE A 30 -16.69 -10.43 -21.32
C ILE A 30 -17.71 -10.28 -22.45
N SER A 31 -17.40 -10.85 -23.63
CA SER A 31 -18.26 -10.77 -24.81
C SER A 31 -18.01 -11.92 -25.76
N VAL A 32 -19.06 -12.33 -26.47
CA VAL A 32 -18.98 -13.27 -27.62
C VAL A 32 -19.33 -12.57 -28.94
N THR A 33 -19.75 -11.31 -28.90
CA THR A 33 -20.18 -10.53 -30.06
C THR A 33 -19.22 -9.41 -30.43
N GLU A 34 -18.54 -8.83 -29.46
CA GLU A 34 -17.52 -7.79 -29.65
C GLU A 34 -16.13 -8.42 -29.63
N LEU A 35 -15.26 -8.00 -30.55
CA LEU A 35 -13.88 -8.50 -30.62
C LEU A 35 -13.03 -7.86 -29.52
N ILE A 36 -12.60 -8.67 -28.56
CA ILE A 36 -11.80 -8.22 -27.42
C ILE A 36 -10.57 -9.11 -27.34
N VAL A 37 -9.41 -8.52 -27.57
CA VAL A 37 -8.14 -9.24 -27.64
C VAL A 37 -7.17 -8.72 -26.58
N ARG A 38 -6.12 -9.49 -26.31
CA ARG A 38 -5.03 -9.11 -25.42
C ARG A 38 -3.78 -8.83 -26.23
N ARG A 39 -3.05 -7.78 -25.88
CA ARG A 39 -1.83 -7.36 -26.59
C ARG A 39 -0.75 -8.47 -26.57
N GLY A 40 0.17 -8.45 -27.53
CA GLY A 40 1.23 -9.46 -27.65
C GLY A 40 0.79 -10.84 -28.18
N GLN A 41 -0.51 -11.09 -28.34
CA GLN A 41 -1.04 -12.37 -28.84
C GLN A 41 -1.73 -12.20 -30.20
N PRO A 42 -1.51 -13.11 -31.17
CA PRO A 42 -2.15 -13.05 -32.48
C PRO A 42 -3.65 -13.38 -32.42
N PHE A 43 -4.43 -12.74 -33.29
CA PHE A 43 -5.84 -13.08 -33.58
C PHE A 43 -6.09 -13.19 -35.08
N THR A 44 -7.16 -13.88 -35.47
CA THR A 44 -7.47 -14.16 -36.88
C THR A 44 -8.63 -13.33 -37.40
N VAL A 45 -8.46 -12.70 -38.58
CA VAL A 45 -9.54 -12.05 -39.33
C VAL A 45 -9.54 -12.55 -40.77
N THR A 46 -10.67 -12.98 -41.33
CA THR A 46 -10.73 -13.39 -42.74
C THR A 46 -11.25 -12.25 -43.61
N LEU A 47 -10.38 -11.77 -44.51
CA LEU A 47 -10.69 -10.79 -45.54
C LEU A 47 -11.05 -11.51 -46.84
N ARG A 48 -12.20 -11.18 -47.44
CA ARG A 48 -12.63 -11.72 -48.72
C ARG A 48 -12.57 -10.63 -49.79
N LEU A 49 -11.86 -10.90 -50.88
CA LEU A 49 -11.73 -10.05 -52.04
C LEU A 49 -12.49 -10.66 -53.22
N ARG A 50 -13.07 -9.81 -54.08
CA ARG A 50 -13.72 -10.26 -55.33
C ARG A 50 -12.73 -10.73 -56.40
N GLN A 51 -11.43 -10.52 -56.16
CA GLN A 51 -10.36 -10.80 -57.11
C GLN A 51 -9.19 -11.51 -56.43
N PRO A 52 -8.34 -12.21 -57.19
CA PRO A 52 -7.11 -12.79 -56.67
C PRO A 52 -6.19 -11.73 -56.04
N PHE A 53 -5.63 -12.06 -54.88
CA PHE A 53 -4.62 -11.27 -54.20
C PHE A 53 -3.23 -11.60 -54.74
N ASN A 54 -2.51 -10.57 -55.17
CA ASN A 54 -1.10 -10.67 -55.56
C ASN A 54 -0.31 -9.58 -54.82
N PRO A 55 0.44 -9.95 -53.76
CA PRO A 55 1.13 -8.98 -52.91
C PRO A 55 2.29 -8.26 -53.63
N ASP A 56 2.88 -8.87 -54.66
CA ASP A 56 4.00 -8.28 -55.41
C ASP A 56 3.54 -7.14 -56.34
N ARG A 57 2.27 -7.17 -56.75
CA ARG A 57 1.69 -6.14 -57.62
C ARG A 57 0.90 -5.09 -56.84
N HIS A 58 0.15 -5.54 -55.85
CA HIS A 58 -0.78 -4.71 -55.11
C HIS A 58 -0.70 -5.07 -53.63
N PRO A 59 0.03 -4.30 -52.82
CA PRO A 59 0.16 -4.59 -51.40
C PRO A 59 -1.19 -4.49 -50.68
N LEU A 60 -1.31 -5.21 -49.57
CA LEU A 60 -2.37 -5.01 -48.59
C LEU A 60 -1.76 -4.26 -47.41
N THR A 61 -2.24 -3.07 -47.11
CA THR A 61 -1.80 -2.30 -45.94
C THR A 61 -2.94 -2.23 -44.93
N VAL A 62 -2.63 -2.39 -43.66
CA VAL A 62 -3.56 -2.24 -42.54
C VAL A 62 -3.05 -1.11 -41.65
N MET A 63 -3.97 -0.28 -41.19
CA MET A 63 -3.73 0.80 -40.26
C MET A 63 -4.50 0.52 -38.97
N ALA A 64 -3.79 0.41 -37.85
CA ALA A 64 -4.38 0.40 -36.50
C ALA A 64 -4.34 1.81 -35.91
N MET A 65 -5.45 2.26 -35.33
CA MET A 65 -5.56 3.57 -34.67
C MET A 65 -6.27 3.44 -33.33
N ALA A 66 -5.75 4.10 -32.29
CA ALA A 66 -6.36 4.25 -30.98
C ALA A 66 -6.38 5.71 -30.52
N GLY A 67 -7.43 6.08 -29.78
CA GLY A 67 -7.61 7.43 -29.27
C GLY A 67 -8.04 8.46 -30.34
N PRO A 68 -8.29 9.71 -29.92
CA PRO A 68 -8.77 10.77 -30.80
C PRO A 68 -7.68 11.35 -31.70
N GLU A 69 -6.42 11.27 -31.29
CA GLU A 69 -5.25 11.84 -31.98
C GLU A 69 -4.16 10.77 -32.19
N PRO A 70 -4.37 9.79 -33.09
CA PRO A 70 -3.48 8.65 -33.28
C PRO A 70 -2.17 9.04 -33.99
N ARG A 71 -1.01 8.60 -33.46
CA ARG A 71 0.34 8.90 -34.02
C ARG A 71 1.28 7.70 -33.89
N GLU A 72 2.18 7.51 -34.86
CA GLU A 72 3.10 6.35 -34.88
C GLU A 72 4.16 6.44 -33.76
N ASP A 73 4.70 7.62 -33.52
CA ASP A 73 5.68 7.92 -32.45
C ASP A 73 5.07 7.80 -31.05
N PHE A 74 3.75 7.89 -30.93
CA PHE A 74 3.01 7.68 -29.68
C PHE A 74 2.58 6.21 -29.52
N GLY A 75 2.76 5.36 -30.54
CA GLY A 75 2.34 3.96 -30.52
C GLY A 75 0.81 3.77 -30.59
N THR A 76 0.07 4.87 -30.78
CA THR A 76 -1.39 4.89 -30.94
C THR A 76 -1.81 4.75 -32.41
N MET A 77 -0.85 4.74 -33.34
CA MET A 77 -1.05 4.41 -34.75
C MET A 77 0.02 3.43 -35.23
N SER A 78 -0.34 2.50 -36.12
CA SER A 78 0.61 1.56 -36.73
C SER A 78 0.19 1.19 -38.14
N TYR A 79 1.10 1.28 -39.12
CA TYR A 79 0.91 0.77 -40.48
C TYR A 79 1.70 -0.53 -40.67
N PHE A 80 1.04 -1.57 -41.15
CA PHE A 80 1.61 -2.91 -41.32
C PHE A 80 0.87 -3.63 -42.45
N GLY A 81 1.46 -4.64 -43.08
CA GLY A 81 0.89 -5.13 -44.33
C GLY A 81 1.55 -6.37 -44.92
N ILE A 82 1.10 -6.75 -46.11
CA ILE A 82 1.68 -7.79 -46.95
C ILE A 82 2.04 -7.19 -48.32
N PRO A 83 3.32 -7.20 -48.73
CA PRO A 83 4.48 -7.68 -47.96
C PRO A 83 4.74 -6.83 -46.70
N PRO A 84 5.50 -7.33 -45.72
CA PRO A 84 5.79 -6.62 -44.48
C PRO A 84 6.39 -5.23 -44.74
N SER A 85 5.71 -4.21 -44.24
CA SER A 85 6.14 -2.82 -44.29
C SER A 85 6.62 -2.40 -42.90
N VAL A 86 7.93 -2.39 -42.69
CA VAL A 86 8.53 -1.95 -41.41
C VAL A 86 8.75 -0.45 -41.45
N ARG A 87 8.14 0.28 -40.50
CA ARG A 87 8.37 1.72 -40.29
C ARG A 87 9.22 1.92 -39.02
N PRO A 88 10.50 2.30 -39.13
CA PRO A 88 11.43 2.35 -37.99
C PRO A 88 11.04 3.31 -36.86
N SER A 89 10.15 4.27 -37.11
CA SER A 89 9.77 5.33 -36.17
C SER A 89 8.56 4.99 -35.28
N ALA A 90 7.91 3.84 -35.48
CA ALA A 90 6.70 3.49 -34.72
C ALA A 90 7.05 2.94 -33.32
N LYS A 91 6.53 3.56 -32.26
CA LYS A 91 6.72 3.13 -30.86
C LYS A 91 6.12 1.74 -30.60
N ALA A 92 4.99 1.43 -31.24
CA ALA A 92 4.31 0.13 -31.14
C ALA A 92 4.00 -0.41 -32.55
N SER A 93 4.72 -1.45 -32.96
CA SER A 93 4.63 -2.02 -34.32
C SER A 93 3.76 -3.28 -34.37
N TRP A 94 2.60 -3.17 -35.01
CA TRP A 94 1.71 -4.30 -35.27
C TRP A 94 2.24 -5.18 -36.41
N LYS A 95 1.87 -6.46 -36.41
CA LYS A 95 2.29 -7.44 -37.43
C LYS A 95 1.08 -8.05 -38.13
N LEU A 96 1.25 -8.36 -39.41
CA LEU A 96 0.27 -9.06 -40.25
C LEU A 96 0.96 -10.19 -41.00
N GLU A 97 0.37 -11.39 -40.93
CA GLU A 97 0.82 -12.57 -41.65
C GLU A 97 -0.36 -13.24 -42.37
N LEU A 98 -0.08 -13.93 -43.48
CA LEU A 98 -1.08 -14.80 -44.12
C LEU A 98 -1.12 -16.14 -43.40
N HIS A 99 -2.31 -16.57 -43.00
CA HIS A 99 -2.50 -17.91 -42.49
C HIS A 99 -2.18 -18.94 -43.59
N LYS A 100 -1.68 -20.13 -43.22
CA LYS A 100 -1.31 -21.20 -44.17
C LYS A 100 -2.45 -21.65 -45.08
N ASN A 101 -3.69 -21.52 -44.60
CA ASN A 101 -4.92 -21.84 -45.34
C ASN A 101 -5.41 -20.70 -46.25
N SER A 102 -4.64 -19.62 -46.40
CA SER A 102 -4.98 -18.54 -47.33
C SER A 102 -5.05 -19.07 -48.75
N ALA A 103 -6.05 -18.61 -49.49
CA ALA A 103 -6.21 -18.90 -50.91
C ALA A 103 -6.14 -17.59 -51.71
N PRO A 104 -4.94 -17.00 -51.91
CA PRO A 104 -4.80 -15.73 -52.63
C PRO A 104 -5.42 -15.78 -54.03
N HIS A 105 -5.39 -16.93 -54.70
CA HIS A 105 -5.97 -17.11 -56.03
C HIS A 105 -7.51 -17.04 -56.06
N THR A 106 -8.20 -17.27 -54.94
CA THR A 106 -9.66 -17.11 -54.82
C THR A 106 -10.07 -15.82 -54.11
N GLY A 107 -9.10 -15.04 -53.60
CA GLY A 107 -9.37 -13.81 -52.86
C GLY A 107 -9.77 -14.03 -51.39
N VAL A 108 -9.72 -15.27 -50.87
CA VAL A 108 -10.02 -15.54 -49.45
C VAL A 108 -8.73 -15.55 -48.64
N LEU A 109 -8.57 -14.56 -47.76
CA LEU A 109 -7.35 -14.29 -47.01
C LEU A 109 -7.62 -14.31 -45.50
N PRO A 110 -7.46 -15.45 -44.80
CA PRO A 110 -7.34 -15.46 -43.36
C PRO A 110 -6.02 -14.81 -42.96
N LEU A 111 -6.15 -13.67 -42.27
CA LEU A 111 -5.10 -12.79 -41.79
C LEU A 111 -4.82 -13.07 -40.32
N ILE A 112 -3.55 -13.25 -39.96
CA ILE A 112 -3.09 -13.33 -38.57
C ILE A 112 -2.55 -11.95 -38.19
N ILE A 113 -3.22 -11.26 -37.27
CA ILE A 113 -2.87 -9.90 -36.83
C ILE A 113 -2.33 -9.99 -35.40
N THR A 114 -1.16 -9.41 -35.14
CA THR A 114 -0.55 -9.41 -33.80
C THR A 114 -0.30 -7.98 -33.31
N PRO A 115 -1.03 -7.50 -32.29
CA PRO A 115 -0.64 -6.30 -31.55
C PRO A 115 0.67 -6.57 -30.79
N PRO A 116 1.61 -5.61 -30.71
CA PRO A 116 2.81 -5.79 -29.91
C PRO A 116 2.48 -5.80 -28.40
N ALA A 117 3.33 -6.40 -27.58
CA ALA A 117 3.10 -6.54 -26.13
C ALA A 117 3.15 -5.20 -25.35
N ASP A 118 3.61 -4.13 -25.98
CA ASP A 118 3.66 -2.76 -25.47
C ASP A 118 2.62 -1.84 -26.13
N ALA A 119 1.66 -2.41 -26.88
CA ALA A 119 0.55 -1.63 -27.42
C ALA A 119 -0.25 -0.98 -26.26
N PRO A 120 -0.65 0.31 -26.40
CA PRO A 120 -1.62 0.90 -25.52
C PRO A 120 -2.90 0.08 -25.40
N ILE A 121 -3.46 -0.03 -24.20
CA ILE A 121 -4.79 -0.63 -24.05
C ILE A 121 -5.89 0.38 -24.42
N GLY A 122 -7.02 -0.12 -24.93
CA GLY A 122 -8.14 0.73 -25.31
C GLY A 122 -8.89 0.26 -26.55
N GLU A 123 -9.76 1.12 -27.05
CA GLU A 123 -10.50 0.91 -28.29
C GLU A 123 -9.62 1.21 -29.52
N TYR A 124 -9.67 0.30 -30.49
CA TYR A 124 -8.94 0.39 -31.75
C TYR A 124 -9.88 0.31 -32.95
N ILE A 125 -9.49 1.00 -34.02
CA ILE A 125 -10.06 0.85 -35.35
C ILE A 125 -8.97 0.32 -36.29
N LEU A 126 -9.27 -0.76 -36.99
CA LEU A 126 -8.42 -1.36 -38.03
C LEU A 126 -9.03 -1.11 -39.40
N THR A 127 -8.28 -0.44 -40.29
CA THR A 127 -8.68 -0.19 -41.68
C THR A 127 -7.69 -0.87 -42.61
N ALA A 128 -8.19 -1.62 -43.60
CA ALA A 128 -7.38 -2.25 -44.64
C ALA A 128 -7.47 -1.47 -45.95
N SER A 129 -6.35 -1.29 -46.62
CA SER A 129 -6.19 -0.58 -47.89
C SER A 129 -5.59 -1.49 -48.95
N HIS A 130 -6.24 -1.57 -50.11
CA HIS A 130 -5.80 -2.37 -51.25
C HIS A 130 -6.28 -1.75 -52.58
N ARG A 131 -5.35 -1.50 -53.51
CA ARG A 131 -5.62 -0.90 -54.85
C ARG A 131 -6.46 0.39 -54.79
N ASP A 132 -6.05 1.30 -53.91
CA ASP A 132 -6.67 2.62 -53.70
C ASP A 132 -8.12 2.56 -53.17
N GLU A 133 -8.55 1.41 -52.66
CA GLU A 133 -9.80 1.24 -51.91
C GLU A 133 -9.48 0.91 -50.45
N ASP A 134 -10.27 1.49 -49.54
CA ASP A 134 -10.17 1.23 -48.10
C ASP A 134 -11.43 0.51 -47.59
N THR A 135 -11.28 -0.33 -46.57
CA THR A 135 -12.39 -0.98 -45.88
C THR A 135 -12.14 -1.09 -44.38
N LEU A 136 -13.20 -1.00 -43.57
CA LEU A 136 -13.12 -1.29 -42.14
C LEU A 136 -12.87 -2.78 -41.96
N LEU A 137 -11.74 -3.12 -41.35
CA LEU A 137 -11.39 -4.50 -41.04
C LEU A 137 -11.99 -4.92 -39.70
N ALA A 138 -11.80 -4.13 -38.64
CA ALA A 138 -12.35 -4.44 -37.33
C ALA A 138 -12.48 -3.20 -36.44
N ARG A 139 -13.44 -3.26 -35.51
CA ARG A 139 -13.44 -2.48 -34.27
C ARG A 139 -13.18 -3.46 -33.14
N LEU A 140 -12.22 -3.16 -32.27
CA LEU A 140 -11.81 -4.08 -31.22
C LEU A 140 -11.34 -3.32 -29.98
N VAL A 141 -11.34 -4.04 -28.86
CA VAL A 141 -10.71 -3.60 -27.63
C VAL A 141 -9.44 -4.41 -27.40
N VAL A 142 -8.35 -3.73 -27.09
CA VAL A 142 -7.07 -4.34 -26.71
C VAL A 142 -6.86 -4.17 -25.21
N LEU A 143 -6.62 -5.28 -24.51
CA LEU A 143 -6.37 -5.34 -23.07
C LEU A 143 -4.93 -5.78 -22.77
N PHE A 144 -4.50 -5.63 -21.51
CA PHE A 144 -3.24 -6.22 -21.04
C PHE A 144 -3.29 -7.75 -21.10
N ASN A 145 -2.12 -8.38 -21.22
CA ASN A 145 -1.99 -9.81 -21.41
C ASN A 145 -1.13 -10.49 -20.35
N THR A 146 -1.77 -11.02 -19.31
CA THR A 146 -1.06 -11.79 -18.28
C THR A 146 -0.55 -13.16 -18.76
N TRP A 147 -0.94 -13.61 -19.96
CA TRP A 147 -0.45 -14.85 -20.59
C TRP A 147 0.75 -14.63 -21.52
N CYS A 148 1.09 -13.39 -21.87
CA CYS A 148 2.21 -13.06 -22.77
C CYS A 148 3.48 -12.75 -21.96
N PRO A 149 4.57 -13.55 -22.09
CA PRO A 149 5.82 -13.36 -21.34
C PRO A 149 6.49 -11.99 -21.53
N GLU A 150 6.28 -11.38 -22.70
CA GLU A 150 6.81 -10.07 -23.06
C GLU A 150 6.02 -8.91 -22.41
N ASP A 151 4.78 -9.15 -21.96
CA ASP A 151 3.96 -8.14 -21.32
C ASP A 151 4.48 -7.78 -19.92
N GLY A 152 4.35 -6.51 -19.54
CA GLY A 152 4.66 -6.01 -18.20
C GLY A 152 3.80 -6.62 -17.09
N VAL A 153 2.67 -7.24 -17.41
CA VAL A 153 1.77 -7.90 -16.42
C VAL A 153 1.79 -9.44 -16.49
N PHE A 154 2.79 -10.02 -17.15
CA PHE A 154 2.93 -11.47 -17.25
C PHE A 154 2.96 -12.13 -15.87
N LEU A 155 2.04 -13.07 -15.64
CA LEU A 155 2.02 -13.88 -14.43
C LEU A 155 2.20 -15.35 -14.84
N PRO A 156 3.30 -16.01 -14.43
CA PRO A 156 3.65 -17.34 -14.94
C PRO A 156 2.73 -18.45 -14.42
N ASP A 157 2.19 -18.30 -13.20
CA ASP A 157 1.34 -19.33 -12.59
C ASP A 157 -0.10 -19.26 -13.09
N GLU A 158 -0.58 -20.36 -13.67
CA GLU A 158 -1.92 -20.44 -14.25
C GLU A 158 -3.02 -20.32 -13.19
N ALA A 159 -2.86 -20.91 -12.00
CA ALA A 159 -3.87 -20.84 -10.96
C ALA A 159 -3.99 -19.40 -10.42
N GLU A 160 -2.87 -18.68 -10.30
CA GLU A 160 -2.86 -17.26 -9.96
C GLU A 160 -3.51 -16.40 -11.04
N ARG A 161 -3.29 -16.69 -12.34
CA ARG A 161 -4.02 -15.98 -13.43
C ARG A 161 -5.53 -16.19 -13.34
N GLN A 162 -5.97 -17.41 -13.06
CA GLN A 162 -7.38 -17.71 -12.87
C GLN A 162 -7.96 -16.96 -11.66
N GLU A 163 -7.24 -16.87 -10.55
CA GLU A 163 -7.71 -16.15 -9.35
C GLU A 163 -7.69 -14.61 -9.52
N TYR A 164 -6.61 -14.07 -10.09
CA TYR A 164 -6.32 -12.64 -10.06
C TYR A 164 -6.76 -11.88 -11.32
N VAL A 165 -7.24 -12.58 -12.35
CA VAL A 165 -7.87 -11.97 -13.54
C VAL A 165 -9.27 -12.54 -13.79
N MET A 166 -9.41 -13.87 -13.81
CA MET A 166 -10.65 -14.51 -14.27
C MET A 166 -11.73 -14.68 -13.19
N SER A 167 -11.36 -14.79 -11.91
CA SER A 167 -12.34 -14.95 -10.84
C SER A 167 -13.14 -13.67 -10.61
N GLU A 168 -14.47 -13.75 -10.64
CA GLU A 168 -15.37 -12.65 -10.24
C GLU A 168 -15.67 -12.68 -8.73
N GLN A 169 -15.23 -13.73 -8.02
CA GLN A 169 -15.57 -13.98 -6.62
C GLN A 169 -14.45 -13.51 -5.69
N GLY A 170 -14.72 -12.41 -4.99
CA GLY A 170 -13.85 -11.83 -3.99
C GLY A 170 -14.21 -12.22 -2.56
N ILE A 171 -13.21 -12.12 -1.69
CA ILE A 171 -13.38 -12.08 -0.24
C ILE A 171 -12.56 -10.91 0.26
N ILE A 172 -13.19 -10.01 1.00
CA ILE A 172 -12.54 -8.90 1.66
C ILE A 172 -12.57 -9.15 3.17
N TYR A 173 -11.43 -9.05 3.82
CA TYR A 173 -11.32 -9.24 5.27
C TYR A 173 -11.57 -7.91 5.98
N LYS A 174 -12.32 -7.94 7.09
CA LYS A 174 -12.64 -6.78 7.93
C LYS A 174 -12.50 -7.17 9.41
N GLY A 175 -12.92 -6.28 10.31
CA GLY A 175 -13.01 -6.53 11.74
C GLY A 175 -11.87 -5.87 12.52
N SER A 176 -11.11 -6.65 13.29
CA SER A 176 -9.89 -6.20 13.96
C SER A 176 -8.88 -7.35 14.03
N GLY A 177 -7.64 -7.08 14.43
CA GLY A 177 -6.58 -8.10 14.45
C GLY A 177 -6.93 -9.37 15.26
N ASN A 178 -7.77 -9.24 16.28
CA ASN A 178 -8.26 -10.36 17.09
C ASN A 178 -9.58 -10.98 16.58
N TYR A 179 -10.33 -10.23 15.76
CA TYR A 179 -11.64 -10.60 15.26
C TYR A 179 -11.70 -10.46 13.74
N ILE A 180 -10.88 -11.24 13.04
CA ILE A 180 -10.86 -11.26 11.58
C ILE A 180 -12.13 -11.91 11.06
N ASN A 181 -12.98 -11.12 10.40
CA ASN A 181 -14.13 -11.62 9.66
C ASN A 181 -13.92 -11.40 8.16
N SER A 182 -14.79 -12.01 7.36
CA SER A 182 -14.70 -11.97 5.90
C SER A 182 -16.06 -11.65 5.31
N VAL A 183 -16.07 -10.78 4.31
CA VAL A 183 -17.26 -10.44 3.52
C VAL A 183 -16.97 -10.85 2.09
N SER A 184 -17.89 -11.59 1.48
CA SER A 184 -17.83 -11.89 0.05
C SER A 184 -18.05 -10.61 -0.76
N TRP A 185 -17.37 -10.48 -1.88
CA TRP A 185 -17.49 -9.33 -2.77
C TRP A 185 -17.63 -9.81 -4.21
N ASP A 186 -18.67 -9.35 -4.91
CA ASP A 186 -18.86 -9.66 -6.32
C ASP A 186 -18.15 -8.61 -7.17
N PHE A 187 -17.02 -8.99 -7.77
CA PHE A 187 -16.26 -8.06 -8.62
C PHE A 187 -17.03 -7.75 -9.92
N GLY A 188 -17.76 -8.73 -10.47
CA GLY A 188 -18.61 -8.56 -11.66
C GLY A 188 -17.89 -7.96 -12.87
N GLN A 189 -16.58 -8.19 -13.04
CA GLN A 189 -15.80 -7.54 -14.08
C GLN A 189 -16.21 -7.96 -15.50
N PHE A 190 -16.96 -9.04 -15.66
CA PHE A 190 -17.41 -9.52 -16.96
C PHE A 190 -18.87 -9.18 -17.28
N GLU A 191 -19.53 -8.33 -16.50
CA GLU A 191 -20.87 -7.84 -16.82
C GLU A 191 -20.87 -6.99 -18.12
N ASP A 192 -22.00 -6.98 -18.85
CA ASP A 192 -22.05 -6.54 -20.25
C ASP A 192 -21.61 -5.08 -20.47
N ASP A 193 -21.83 -4.21 -19.49
CA ASP A 193 -21.49 -2.78 -19.55
C ASP A 193 -20.05 -2.47 -19.12
N MET A 194 -19.30 -3.45 -18.59
CA MET A 194 -18.03 -3.22 -17.90
C MET A 194 -16.92 -2.67 -18.80
N VAL A 195 -16.83 -3.13 -20.06
CA VAL A 195 -15.85 -2.60 -21.02
C VAL A 195 -16.07 -1.10 -21.23
N LYS A 196 -17.32 -0.71 -21.48
CA LYS A 196 -17.71 0.69 -21.66
C LYS A 196 -17.43 1.52 -20.41
N ILE A 197 -17.80 1.01 -19.24
CA ILE A 197 -17.56 1.66 -17.95
C ILE A 197 -16.05 1.93 -17.77
N CYS A 198 -15.21 0.91 -17.89
CA CYS A 198 -13.78 1.04 -17.64
C CYS A 198 -13.08 1.94 -18.66
N MET A 199 -13.46 1.87 -19.94
CA MET A 199 -12.94 2.82 -20.93
C MET A 199 -13.38 4.26 -20.62
N THR A 200 -14.62 4.44 -20.14
CA THR A 200 -15.11 5.77 -19.70
C THR A 200 -14.29 6.30 -18.52
N ILE A 201 -13.94 5.45 -17.53
CA ILE A 201 -13.08 5.84 -16.40
C ILE A 201 -11.76 6.47 -16.88
N LEU A 202 -11.07 5.86 -17.85
CA LEU A 202 -9.83 6.43 -18.38
C LEU A 202 -10.09 7.72 -19.17
N ASN A 203 -11.16 7.77 -19.97
CA ASN A 203 -11.47 8.89 -20.86
C ASN A 203 -12.01 10.13 -20.13
N VAL A 204 -12.47 10.02 -18.88
CA VAL A 204 -12.93 11.17 -18.07
C VAL A 204 -11.96 11.53 -16.94
N SER A 205 -10.78 10.91 -16.91
CA SER A 205 -9.70 11.29 -16.00
C SER A 205 -9.13 12.67 -16.35
N ASN A 206 -8.64 13.39 -15.34
CA ASN A 206 -7.99 14.68 -15.57
C ASN A 206 -6.82 14.55 -16.56
N ASN A 207 -6.05 13.47 -16.50
CA ASN A 207 -4.97 13.19 -17.45
C ASN A 207 -5.46 13.16 -18.91
N HIS A 208 -6.59 12.51 -19.17
CA HIS A 208 -7.15 12.44 -20.51
C HIS A 208 -7.76 13.78 -20.94
N LEU A 209 -8.44 14.48 -20.03
CA LEU A 209 -9.04 15.79 -20.33
C LEU A 209 -7.99 16.86 -20.64
N ASP A 210 -6.83 16.79 -19.97
CA ASP A 210 -5.71 17.71 -20.18
C ASP A 210 -4.96 17.43 -21.49
N ASN A 211 -4.62 16.15 -21.76
CA ASN A 211 -3.91 15.77 -22.98
C ASN A 211 -4.28 14.34 -23.43
N PRO A 212 -5.35 14.20 -24.27
CA PRO A 212 -5.83 12.90 -24.72
C PRO A 212 -4.77 12.08 -25.49
N ALA A 213 -3.91 12.74 -26.27
CA ALA A 213 -2.91 12.07 -27.07
C ALA A 213 -1.82 11.41 -26.19
N GLU A 214 -1.32 12.13 -25.19
CA GLU A 214 -0.32 11.61 -24.26
C GLU A 214 -0.90 10.55 -23.32
N ASP A 215 -2.11 10.77 -22.79
CA ASP A 215 -2.79 9.79 -21.94
C ASP A 215 -2.97 8.45 -22.68
N VAL A 216 -3.54 8.46 -23.90
CA VAL A 216 -3.73 7.21 -24.66
C VAL A 216 -2.40 6.54 -25.00
N SER A 217 -1.33 7.30 -25.27
CA SER A 217 0.03 6.75 -25.45
C SER A 217 0.59 6.11 -24.17
N ALA A 218 0.29 6.70 -23.01
CA ALA A 218 0.75 6.24 -21.70
C ALA A 218 -0.02 5.01 -21.19
N ARG A 219 -1.23 4.73 -21.71
CA ARG A 219 -2.00 3.50 -21.44
C ARG A 219 -1.29 2.20 -21.87
N ALA A 220 -0.12 2.28 -22.49
CA ALA A 220 0.78 1.14 -22.69
C ALA A 220 1.44 0.64 -21.40
N ASP A 221 1.56 1.48 -20.37
CA ASP A 221 2.24 1.16 -19.11
C ASP A 221 1.22 0.81 -18.01
N PRO A 222 1.25 -0.42 -17.43
CA PRO A 222 0.36 -0.78 -16.34
C PRO A 222 0.58 0.07 -15.08
N THR A 223 1.77 0.65 -14.88
CA THR A 223 2.08 1.58 -13.79
C THR A 223 1.25 2.84 -13.90
N TYR A 224 1.18 3.40 -15.11
CA TYR A 224 0.38 4.57 -15.44
C TYR A 224 -1.11 4.29 -15.28
N VAL A 225 -1.60 3.21 -15.91
CA VAL A 225 -3.03 2.84 -15.82
C VAL A 225 -3.45 2.59 -14.38
N GLY A 226 -2.64 1.87 -13.59
CA GLY A 226 -2.93 1.62 -12.18
C GLY A 226 -3.05 2.91 -11.36
N ARG A 227 -2.16 3.88 -11.61
CA ARG A 227 -2.18 5.17 -10.92
C ARG A 227 -3.38 6.04 -11.32
N VAL A 228 -3.71 6.12 -12.60
CA VAL A 228 -4.91 6.84 -13.08
C VAL A 228 -6.17 6.21 -12.50
N VAL A 229 -6.25 4.88 -12.46
CA VAL A 229 -7.39 4.18 -11.85
C VAL A 229 -7.47 4.46 -10.34
N SER A 230 -6.37 4.41 -9.59
CA SER A 230 -6.35 4.76 -8.16
C SER A 230 -6.96 6.15 -7.89
N ALA A 231 -6.59 7.15 -8.68
CA ALA A 231 -7.17 8.49 -8.62
C ALA A 231 -8.68 8.48 -8.95
N MET A 232 -9.05 7.84 -10.07
CA MET A 232 -10.42 7.86 -10.57
C MET A 232 -11.43 7.06 -9.75
N ILE A 233 -10.99 6.13 -8.91
CA ILE A 233 -11.93 5.36 -8.09
C ILE A 233 -12.54 6.22 -6.96
N ASN A 234 -11.79 7.17 -6.40
CA ASN A 234 -12.34 8.16 -5.47
C ASN A 234 -12.70 9.46 -6.19
N SER A 235 -13.61 10.24 -5.62
CA SER A 235 -14.18 11.42 -6.27
C SER A 235 -13.70 12.77 -5.73
N GLN A 236 -12.51 12.84 -5.10
CA GLN A 236 -12.09 14.08 -4.44
C GLN A 236 -11.67 15.17 -5.44
N ASP A 237 -10.86 14.80 -6.44
CA ASP A 237 -10.22 15.76 -7.35
C ASP A 237 -10.71 15.69 -8.80
N ASP A 238 -11.38 14.58 -9.16
CA ASP A 238 -11.76 14.23 -10.53
C ASP A 238 -13.27 13.92 -10.62
N HIS A 239 -13.74 13.57 -11.82
CA HIS A 239 -15.04 12.93 -12.07
C HIS A 239 -15.10 11.47 -11.57
N GLY A 240 -14.47 11.20 -10.42
CA GLY A 240 -14.24 9.85 -9.93
C GLY A 240 -15.50 9.11 -9.47
N VAL A 241 -15.35 7.81 -9.26
CA VAL A 241 -16.47 6.87 -9.16
C VAL A 241 -17.21 6.99 -7.84
N VAL A 242 -16.50 6.97 -6.71
CA VAL A 242 -17.10 6.79 -5.39
C VAL A 242 -16.81 7.99 -4.48
N TYR A 243 -17.85 8.50 -3.83
CA TYR A 243 -17.73 9.56 -2.82
C TYR A 243 -17.55 8.96 -1.43
N GLY A 244 -16.41 9.25 -0.80
CA GLY A 244 -16.03 8.74 0.50
C GLY A 244 -16.78 9.37 1.67
N LYS A 245 -17.24 8.56 2.62
CA LYS A 245 -17.84 9.07 3.86
C LYS A 245 -17.64 8.09 5.03
N TRP A 246 -16.88 8.53 6.03
CA TRP A 246 -16.57 7.77 7.23
C TRP A 246 -17.41 8.18 8.44
N GLY A 247 -18.30 9.16 8.32
CA GLY A 247 -18.94 9.86 9.43
C GLY A 247 -20.39 10.28 9.18
N GLY A 248 -21.19 10.37 10.23
CA GLY A 248 -22.53 10.97 10.20
C GLY A 248 -23.58 10.18 9.41
N SER A 249 -24.61 10.89 8.93
CA SER A 249 -25.75 10.29 8.22
C SER A 249 -25.43 9.96 6.76
N TYR A 250 -25.78 8.75 6.31
CA TYR A 250 -25.68 8.32 4.90
C TYR A 250 -26.92 8.67 4.06
N VAL A 251 -27.75 9.62 4.51
CA VAL A 251 -28.90 10.13 3.72
C VAL A 251 -28.43 10.67 2.37
N GLY A 252 -29.17 10.35 1.31
CA GLY A 252 -28.85 10.71 -0.08
C GLY A 252 -27.93 9.72 -0.81
N GLY A 253 -27.62 8.58 -0.18
CA GLY A 253 -26.85 7.48 -0.78
C GLY A 253 -27.11 6.17 -0.04
N ARG A 254 -26.23 5.18 -0.23
CA ARG A 254 -26.23 3.90 0.50
C ARG A 254 -25.13 3.88 1.57
N SER A 255 -25.37 3.14 2.65
CA SER A 255 -24.33 2.80 3.64
C SER A 255 -23.17 2.09 2.94
N PRO A 256 -21.90 2.44 3.20
CA PRO A 256 -20.75 1.74 2.61
C PRO A 256 -20.75 0.23 2.87
N SER A 257 -21.24 -0.20 4.03
CA SER A 257 -21.33 -1.62 4.40
C SER A 257 -22.46 -2.36 3.67
N HIS A 258 -23.43 -1.67 3.06
CA HIS A 258 -24.51 -2.30 2.28
C HIS A 258 -24.01 -2.87 0.96
N TRP A 259 -23.00 -2.22 0.34
CA TRP A 259 -22.46 -2.67 -0.95
C TRP A 259 -21.92 -4.10 -0.87
N SER A 260 -22.23 -4.86 -1.91
CA SER A 260 -21.97 -6.29 -2.05
C SER A 260 -21.08 -6.61 -3.26
N GLY A 261 -20.88 -5.65 -4.15
CA GLY A 261 -20.12 -5.82 -5.37
C GLY A 261 -19.87 -4.51 -6.09
N SER A 262 -18.97 -4.57 -7.07
CA SER A 262 -18.47 -3.38 -7.78
C SER A 262 -19.36 -2.97 -8.94
N HIS A 263 -19.94 -3.93 -9.68
CA HIS A 263 -20.70 -3.65 -10.89
C HIS A 263 -21.89 -2.73 -10.63
N ALA A 264 -22.63 -2.93 -9.53
CA ALA A 264 -23.76 -2.06 -9.18
C ALA A 264 -23.34 -0.59 -8.97
N ILE A 265 -22.18 -0.36 -8.35
CA ILE A 265 -21.60 0.97 -8.13
C ILE A 265 -21.19 1.59 -9.47
N LEU A 266 -20.41 0.84 -10.25
CA LEU A 266 -19.86 1.29 -11.52
C LEU A 266 -20.94 1.60 -12.56
N LYS A 267 -21.95 0.73 -12.67
CA LYS A 267 -23.12 0.93 -13.53
C LYS A 267 -23.94 2.14 -13.08
N HIS A 268 -24.11 2.32 -11.77
CA HIS A 268 -24.81 3.49 -11.26
C HIS A 268 -24.08 4.78 -11.61
N TRP A 269 -22.76 4.83 -11.40
CA TRP A 269 -21.89 5.97 -11.78
C TRP A 269 -22.05 6.34 -13.26
N LEU A 270 -21.98 5.35 -14.16
CA LEU A 270 -22.18 5.59 -15.59
C LEU A 270 -23.59 6.12 -15.89
N ASN A 271 -24.63 5.56 -15.27
CA ASN A 271 -26.03 5.94 -15.48
C ASN A 271 -26.38 7.33 -14.96
N ILE A 272 -25.62 7.87 -14.00
CA ILE A 272 -25.78 9.24 -13.49
C ILE A 272 -24.78 10.20 -14.13
N ASN A 273 -24.36 9.93 -15.37
CA ASN A 273 -23.44 10.76 -16.14
C ASN A 273 -22.10 11.00 -15.41
N CYS A 274 -21.49 9.94 -14.90
CA CYS A 274 -20.19 9.98 -14.21
C CYS A 274 -20.17 10.86 -12.95
N HIS A 275 -21.33 11.10 -12.32
CA HIS A 275 -21.37 11.76 -11.01
C HIS A 275 -21.00 10.76 -9.90
N PRO A 276 -20.36 11.21 -8.81
CA PRO A 276 -19.91 10.31 -7.76
C PRO A 276 -21.04 9.55 -7.06
N VAL A 277 -20.84 8.23 -6.92
CA VAL A 277 -21.76 7.33 -6.22
C VAL A 277 -21.55 7.43 -4.71
N LYS A 278 -22.65 7.66 -3.99
CA LYS A 278 -22.65 7.84 -2.53
C LYS A 278 -23.13 6.56 -1.84
N PHE A 279 -22.43 5.97 -0.87
CA PHE A 279 -21.13 6.33 -0.29
C PHE A 279 -20.18 5.13 -0.29
N GLY A 280 -18.88 5.39 -0.16
CA GLY A 280 -17.84 4.36 -0.01
C GLY A 280 -16.91 4.58 1.17
N GLN A 281 -16.18 3.51 1.52
CA GLN A 281 -15.11 3.40 2.51
C GLN A 281 -14.01 2.47 1.94
N CYS A 282 -12.86 2.31 2.60
CA CYS A 282 -11.65 1.70 2.00
C CYS A 282 -11.93 0.38 1.23
N TRP A 283 -12.66 -0.57 1.82
CA TRP A 283 -12.99 -1.84 1.16
C TRP A 283 -13.87 -1.70 -0.08
N VAL A 284 -14.73 -0.66 -0.13
CA VAL A 284 -15.56 -0.37 -1.30
C VAL A 284 -14.67 0.15 -2.43
N PHE A 285 -13.77 1.09 -2.13
CA PHE A 285 -12.82 1.61 -3.10
C PHE A 285 -11.92 0.49 -3.64
N ALA A 286 -11.31 -0.32 -2.76
CA ALA A 286 -10.48 -1.45 -3.15
C ALA A 286 -11.25 -2.50 -3.97
N GLY A 287 -12.49 -2.81 -3.58
CA GLY A 287 -13.35 -3.72 -4.33
C GLY A 287 -13.62 -3.24 -5.76
N VAL A 288 -13.98 -1.96 -5.91
CA VAL A 288 -14.23 -1.32 -7.21
C VAL A 288 -12.96 -1.27 -8.05
N MET A 289 -11.83 -0.84 -7.47
CA MET A 289 -10.55 -0.80 -8.16
C MET A 289 -10.12 -2.18 -8.66
N CYS A 290 -10.25 -3.20 -7.83
CA CYS A 290 -9.90 -4.57 -8.20
C CYS A 290 -10.68 -5.04 -9.43
N SER A 291 -11.99 -4.76 -9.51
CA SER A 291 -12.80 -5.07 -10.70
C SER A 291 -12.29 -4.40 -11.98
N VAL A 292 -11.95 -3.10 -11.90
CA VAL A 292 -11.47 -2.32 -13.05
C VAL A 292 -10.10 -2.84 -13.52
N MET A 293 -9.18 -3.08 -12.59
CA MET A 293 -7.84 -3.61 -12.88
C MET A 293 -7.91 -5.01 -13.51
N ARG A 294 -8.77 -5.90 -12.97
CA ARG A 294 -9.01 -7.24 -13.51
C ARG A 294 -9.56 -7.21 -14.93
N LEU A 295 -10.52 -6.32 -15.22
CA LEU A 295 -11.04 -6.17 -16.57
C LEU A 295 -9.94 -5.74 -17.54
N PHE A 296 -9.11 -4.76 -17.17
CA PHE A 296 -8.00 -4.33 -18.01
C PHE A 296 -6.95 -5.42 -18.25
N GLY A 297 -6.98 -6.51 -17.46
CA GLY A 297 -6.05 -7.63 -17.59
C GLY A 297 -4.82 -7.50 -16.69
N ILE A 298 -4.81 -6.56 -15.74
CA ILE A 298 -3.78 -6.44 -14.72
C ILE A 298 -4.15 -7.39 -13.57
N PRO A 299 -3.36 -8.44 -13.27
CA PRO A 299 -3.66 -9.34 -12.16
C PRO A 299 -3.72 -8.55 -10.85
N CYS A 300 -4.85 -8.64 -10.14
CA CYS A 300 -5.14 -7.77 -9.02
C CYS A 300 -5.81 -8.52 -7.87
N ARG A 301 -5.40 -8.23 -6.63
CA ARG A 301 -6.00 -8.79 -5.41
C ARG A 301 -6.24 -7.72 -4.36
N VAL A 302 -7.32 -7.88 -3.60
CA VAL A 302 -7.63 -7.02 -2.45
C VAL A 302 -6.82 -7.46 -1.24
N VAL A 303 -6.25 -6.51 -0.51
CA VAL A 303 -5.43 -6.74 0.68
C VAL A 303 -5.98 -5.94 1.84
N THR A 304 -6.09 -6.58 3.00
CA THR A 304 -6.49 -5.95 4.26
C THR A 304 -5.30 -5.91 5.21
N ASN A 305 -4.91 -4.73 5.68
CA ASN A 305 -3.96 -4.52 6.77
C ASN A 305 -4.71 -4.28 8.09
N TYR A 306 -4.35 -4.96 9.19
CA TYR A 306 -4.95 -4.73 10.50
C TYR A 306 -4.07 -3.86 11.38
N SER A 307 -4.70 -3.03 12.22
CA SER A 307 -3.98 -1.95 12.94
C SER A 307 -3.18 -1.08 11.97
N SER A 308 -3.82 -0.60 10.90
CA SER A 308 -3.17 0.21 9.88
C SER A 308 -2.95 1.61 10.41
N ALA A 309 -1.71 2.07 10.43
CA ALA A 309 -1.39 3.43 10.82
C ALA A 309 -1.79 4.42 9.72
N HIS A 310 -2.21 5.61 10.12
CA HIS A 310 -2.36 6.76 9.25
C HIS A 310 -1.51 7.89 9.85
N ASP A 311 -0.24 7.93 9.43
CA ASP A 311 0.75 8.92 9.85
C ASP A 311 0.60 10.18 8.99
N THR A 312 0.15 11.27 9.60
CA THR A 312 -0.14 12.53 8.89
C THR A 312 1.08 13.45 8.76
N ASN A 313 2.20 13.10 9.38
CA ASN A 313 3.39 13.95 9.45
C ASN A 313 4.68 13.25 8.99
N SER A 314 4.59 11.97 8.60
CA SER A 314 5.67 11.15 8.03
C SER A 314 6.88 10.97 8.96
N ASN A 315 6.65 10.96 10.28
CA ASN A 315 7.71 10.69 11.28
C ASN A 315 7.78 9.21 11.71
N LEU A 316 6.94 8.34 11.14
CA LEU A 316 6.79 6.92 11.45
C LEU A 316 6.40 6.62 12.91
N THR A 317 5.79 7.60 13.58
CA THR A 317 5.26 7.47 14.94
C THR A 317 3.82 7.94 15.01
N ILE A 318 2.97 7.17 15.68
CA ILE A 318 1.55 7.48 15.88
C ILE A 318 1.34 7.82 17.36
N ASP A 319 1.03 9.08 17.64
CA ASP A 319 0.71 9.53 19.00
C ASP A 319 -0.76 9.24 19.34
N VAL A 320 -0.99 8.40 20.35
CA VAL A 320 -2.32 8.06 20.88
C VAL A 320 -2.50 8.71 22.24
N TYR A 321 -3.54 9.53 22.39
CA TYR A 321 -3.82 10.28 23.61
C TYR A 321 -4.97 9.66 24.40
N HIS A 322 -4.70 9.30 25.65
CA HIS A 322 -5.66 8.80 26.62
C HIS A 322 -5.95 9.88 27.65
N ALA A 323 -7.22 10.13 27.95
CA ALA A 323 -7.60 11.08 28.99
C ALA A 323 -7.62 10.43 30.37
N ASP A 324 -7.10 11.13 31.38
CA ASP A 324 -7.30 10.78 32.78
C ASP A 324 -8.79 10.95 33.20
N TYR A 325 -9.18 10.37 34.34
CA TYR A 325 -10.56 10.44 34.82
C TYR A 325 -11.06 11.89 34.93
N GLY A 326 -12.18 12.18 34.23
CA GLY A 326 -12.79 13.52 34.20
C GLY A 326 -12.12 14.50 33.24
N VAL A 327 -11.10 14.08 32.49
CA VAL A 327 -10.46 14.85 31.42
C VAL A 327 -11.14 14.53 30.09
N ARG A 328 -11.27 15.55 29.22
CA ARG A 328 -11.80 15.34 27.87
C ARG A 328 -10.70 14.78 26.98
N GLU A 329 -11.02 13.73 26.22
CA GLU A 329 -10.13 13.18 25.21
C GLU A 329 -9.67 14.24 24.21
N ARG A 330 -8.39 14.17 23.86
CA ARG A 330 -7.76 15.04 22.88
C ARG A 330 -7.80 14.33 21.52
N GLU A 331 -8.24 15.04 20.50
CA GLU A 331 -8.17 14.55 19.12
C GLU A 331 -6.71 14.56 18.64
N SER A 332 -6.30 13.45 18.03
CA SER A 332 -5.04 13.33 17.29
C SER A 332 -5.34 13.33 15.78
N PRO A 333 -4.54 13.99 14.95
CA PRO A 333 -4.63 13.82 13.49
C PRO A 333 -4.17 12.43 13.06
N ASP A 334 -3.26 11.82 13.82
CA ASP A 334 -2.80 10.45 13.59
C ASP A 334 -3.83 9.47 14.13
N SER A 335 -3.99 8.35 13.42
CA SER A 335 -4.92 7.30 13.83
C SER A 335 -4.39 5.92 13.51
N VAL A 336 -4.79 4.94 14.32
CA VAL A 336 -4.62 3.53 13.99
C VAL A 336 -5.99 2.98 13.67
N TRP A 337 -6.20 2.60 12.42
CA TRP A 337 -7.45 2.01 11.96
C TRP A 337 -7.44 0.53 12.35
N ASN A 338 -8.58 0.00 12.82
CA ASN A 338 -8.71 -1.42 13.13
C ASN A 338 -8.30 -2.29 11.94
N PHE A 339 -8.65 -1.83 10.74
CA PHE A 339 -8.13 -2.32 9.48
C PHE A 339 -8.22 -1.25 8.39
N HIS A 340 -7.40 -1.41 7.36
CA HIS A 340 -7.46 -0.66 6.12
C HIS A 340 -7.36 -1.61 4.93
N VAL A 341 -7.92 -1.23 3.78
CA VAL A 341 -8.03 -2.11 2.61
C VAL A 341 -7.60 -1.36 1.36
N TRP A 342 -6.65 -1.95 0.63
CA TRP A 342 -6.15 -1.49 -0.67
C TRP A 342 -6.12 -2.65 -1.67
N VAL A 343 -5.53 -2.45 -2.85
CA VAL A 343 -5.26 -3.53 -3.81
C VAL A 343 -3.77 -3.68 -4.09
N GLU A 344 -3.36 -4.89 -4.45
CA GLU A 344 -2.06 -5.13 -5.07
C GLU A 344 -2.26 -5.50 -6.54
N GLY A 345 -1.57 -4.78 -7.44
CA GLY A 345 -1.49 -5.10 -8.86
C GLY A 345 -0.16 -5.76 -9.21
N TRP A 346 -0.17 -6.83 -9.99
CA TRP A 346 1.05 -7.50 -10.47
C TRP A 346 1.57 -6.84 -11.74
N MET A 347 2.78 -6.29 -11.69
CA MET A 347 3.44 -5.68 -12.86
C MET A 347 4.96 -5.58 -12.67
N LYS A 348 5.67 -5.43 -13.80
CA LYS A 348 7.09 -5.03 -13.83
C LYS A 348 7.24 -3.54 -13.50
N ARG A 349 8.41 -3.17 -12.96
CA ARG A 349 8.82 -1.81 -12.58
C ARG A 349 10.17 -1.45 -13.19
N PRO A 350 10.29 -1.44 -14.53
CA PRO A 350 11.54 -1.06 -15.20
C PRO A 350 11.95 0.39 -14.91
N ASP A 351 11.01 1.19 -14.41
CA ASP A 351 11.19 2.57 -13.98
C ASP A 351 11.88 2.71 -12.60
N LEU A 352 11.96 1.62 -11.83
CA LEU A 352 12.66 1.56 -10.54
C LEU A 352 14.01 0.86 -10.63
N ALA A 353 14.06 -0.30 -11.29
CA ALA A 353 15.29 -1.06 -11.44
C ALA A 353 15.26 -1.91 -12.72
N VAL A 354 16.35 -1.85 -13.49
CA VAL A 354 16.47 -2.54 -14.79
C VAL A 354 16.54 -4.06 -14.65
N ASP A 355 17.03 -4.55 -13.51
CA ASP A 355 17.15 -5.97 -13.17
C ASP A 355 15.84 -6.60 -12.67
N GLY A 356 14.77 -5.80 -12.55
CA GLY A 356 13.48 -6.27 -12.06
C GLY A 356 13.42 -6.51 -10.55
N LYS A 357 14.37 -5.97 -9.75
CA LYS A 357 14.37 -6.10 -8.28
C LYS A 357 13.00 -5.81 -7.68
N PHE A 358 12.33 -4.75 -8.15
CA PHE A 358 11.06 -4.25 -7.64
C PHE A 358 9.81 -4.73 -8.41
N ASP A 359 9.98 -5.66 -9.35
CA ASP A 359 8.86 -6.30 -10.08
C ASP A 359 8.01 -7.16 -9.13
N GLY A 360 6.74 -7.35 -9.51
CA GLY A 360 5.78 -8.20 -8.82
C GLY A 360 4.61 -7.41 -8.27
N TRP A 361 4.19 -7.69 -7.03
CA TRP A 361 3.07 -7.01 -6.39
C TRP A 361 3.38 -5.54 -6.05
N GLN A 362 2.48 -4.66 -6.48
CA GLN A 362 2.54 -3.22 -6.24
C GLN A 362 1.27 -2.77 -5.50
N VAL A 363 1.42 -2.11 -4.36
CA VAL A 363 0.32 -1.50 -3.60
C VAL A 363 -0.24 -0.32 -4.37
N LEU A 364 -1.56 -0.33 -4.56
CA LEU A 364 -2.34 0.77 -5.08
C LEU A 364 -3.50 1.00 -4.11
N ASP A 365 -3.57 2.19 -3.54
CA ASP A 365 -4.65 2.54 -2.62
C ASP A 365 -5.56 3.60 -3.25
N PRO A 366 -6.81 3.24 -3.60
CA PRO A 366 -7.80 4.20 -4.11
C PRO A 366 -8.48 5.02 -3.01
N THR A 367 -8.14 4.79 -1.73
CA THR A 367 -8.73 5.53 -0.62
C THR A 367 -8.10 6.93 -0.52
N PRO A 368 -8.90 8.02 -0.48
CA PRO A 368 -8.36 9.37 -0.40
C PRO A 368 -7.89 9.70 1.03
N GLN A 369 -6.68 9.24 1.37
CA GLN A 369 -6.00 9.47 2.63
C GLN A 369 -4.99 10.62 2.50
N GLU A 370 -3.97 10.43 1.66
CA GLU A 370 -2.92 11.40 1.40
C GLU A 370 -2.89 11.83 -0.07
N MET A 371 -2.44 13.06 -0.31
CA MET A 371 -2.25 13.57 -1.67
C MET A 371 -0.85 13.23 -2.18
N SER A 372 -0.77 12.58 -3.34
CA SER A 372 0.49 12.36 -4.06
C SER A 372 0.57 13.31 -5.25
N ASN A 373 1.53 14.26 -5.21
CA ASN A 373 1.64 15.37 -6.17
C ASN A 373 0.37 16.22 -6.31
N GLY A 374 -0.34 16.43 -5.19
CA GLY A 374 -1.54 17.27 -5.15
C GLY A 374 -2.84 16.59 -5.62
N ILE A 375 -2.82 15.28 -5.86
CA ILE A 375 -3.98 14.47 -6.26
C ILE A 375 -4.13 13.32 -5.25
N PHE A 376 -5.35 13.02 -4.81
CA PHE A 376 -5.70 11.86 -4.00
C PHE A 376 -5.57 10.56 -4.81
N CYS A 377 -4.33 10.12 -4.95
CA CYS A 377 -3.94 8.85 -5.54
C CYS A 377 -2.76 8.29 -4.75
N CYS A 378 -2.64 6.96 -4.69
CA CYS A 378 -1.56 6.31 -3.96
C CYS A 378 -1.09 5.05 -4.72
N GLY A 379 0.22 4.95 -4.90
CA GLY A 379 0.89 3.87 -5.61
C GLY A 379 1.01 4.12 -7.12
N PRO A 380 1.57 3.14 -7.88
CA PRO A 380 1.97 1.81 -7.42
C PRO A 380 3.28 1.81 -6.59
N ALA A 381 3.20 1.32 -5.35
CA ALA A 381 4.34 1.16 -4.44
C ALA A 381 4.80 -0.30 -4.42
N SER A 382 6.08 -0.58 -4.69
CA SER A 382 6.56 -1.97 -4.71
C SER A 382 6.52 -2.59 -3.31
N VAL A 383 5.84 -3.73 -3.15
CA VAL A 383 5.78 -4.46 -1.86
C VAL A 383 7.18 -4.83 -1.38
N LYS A 384 8.09 -5.17 -2.32
CA LYS A 384 9.50 -5.43 -2.00
C LYS A 384 10.22 -4.20 -1.46
N ALA A 385 9.96 -3.01 -2.04
CA ALA A 385 10.54 -1.75 -1.54
C ALA A 385 10.02 -1.40 -0.14
N ILE A 386 8.76 -1.71 0.15
CA ILE A 386 8.19 -1.57 1.49
C ILE A 386 8.88 -2.54 2.45
N GLN A 387 9.07 -3.80 2.06
CA GLN A 387 9.74 -4.82 2.87
C GLN A 387 11.18 -4.46 3.22
N SER A 388 11.93 -3.88 2.27
CA SER A 388 13.33 -3.46 2.46
C SER A 388 13.50 -2.05 3.03
N GLY A 389 12.42 -1.29 3.22
CA GLY A 389 12.50 0.09 3.73
C GLY A 389 13.06 1.11 2.73
N ASP A 390 13.03 0.82 1.43
CA ASP A 390 13.48 1.70 0.34
C ASP A 390 12.48 2.85 0.08
N VAL A 391 12.21 3.65 1.11
CA VAL A 391 11.17 4.69 1.12
C VAL A 391 11.44 5.85 0.16
N ASN A 392 12.65 6.00 -0.38
CA ASN A 392 12.94 7.03 -1.39
C ASN A 392 12.38 6.69 -2.79
N LEU A 393 11.88 5.47 -3.00
CA LEU A 393 11.38 5.03 -4.29
C LEU A 393 9.97 5.52 -4.55
N LYS A 394 9.68 5.74 -5.83
CA LYS A 394 8.32 6.00 -6.31
C LYS A 394 7.51 4.69 -6.38
N TYR A 395 6.20 4.71 -6.20
CA TYR A 395 5.37 5.84 -5.79
C TYR A 395 4.96 5.61 -4.34
N ASP A 396 4.89 6.66 -3.54
CA ASP A 396 4.22 6.68 -2.24
C ASP A 396 4.72 5.62 -1.22
N VAL A 397 5.92 5.07 -1.43
CA VAL A 397 6.53 4.07 -0.53
C VAL A 397 6.64 4.56 0.92
N PRO A 398 7.02 5.83 1.23
CA PRO A 398 7.06 6.30 2.61
C PRO A 398 5.72 6.17 3.33
N PHE A 399 4.64 6.54 2.65
CA PHE A 399 3.29 6.50 3.21
C PHE A 399 2.89 5.05 3.50
N VAL A 400 2.95 4.18 2.50
CA VAL A 400 2.58 2.76 2.67
C VAL A 400 3.48 2.05 3.68
N PHE A 401 4.77 2.41 3.76
CA PHE A 401 5.67 1.90 4.78
C PHE A 401 5.22 2.28 6.19
N ALA A 402 4.80 3.54 6.40
CA ALA A 402 4.25 3.99 7.68
C ALA A 402 3.01 3.20 8.07
N GLU A 403 2.10 2.93 7.12
CA GLU A 403 0.85 2.19 7.38
C GLU A 403 1.08 0.80 7.99
N VAL A 404 2.24 0.17 7.71
CA VAL A 404 2.57 -1.18 8.15
C VAL A 404 3.68 -1.25 9.20
N ASN A 405 4.50 -0.20 9.38
CA ASN A 405 5.66 -0.22 10.29
C ASN A 405 5.68 0.87 11.37
N ALA A 406 4.75 1.83 11.39
CA ALA A 406 4.83 2.93 12.36
C ALA A 406 4.78 2.46 13.83
N ASP A 407 5.58 3.10 14.69
CA ASP A 407 5.57 2.85 16.12
C ASP A 407 4.42 3.62 16.78
N CYS A 408 3.71 3.04 17.75
CA CYS A 408 2.66 3.74 18.51
C CYS A 408 3.20 4.26 19.84
N VAL A 409 2.86 5.49 20.20
CA VAL A 409 3.22 6.08 21.49
C VAL A 409 1.96 6.48 22.25
N ASP A 410 1.72 5.82 23.38
CA ASP A 410 0.57 6.08 24.23
C ASP A 410 0.90 7.15 25.28
N TRP A 411 0.11 8.22 25.30
CA TRP A 411 0.25 9.35 26.22
C TRP A 411 -0.98 9.48 27.11
N LEU A 412 -0.80 9.61 28.42
CA LEU A 412 -1.84 10.04 29.33
C LEU A 412 -1.86 11.57 29.41
N VAL A 413 -3.03 12.17 29.18
CA VAL A 413 -3.28 13.60 29.35
C VAL A 413 -3.92 13.83 30.72
N LYS A 414 -3.18 14.47 31.62
CA LYS A 414 -3.64 14.83 32.97
C LYS A 414 -4.54 16.09 32.93
N ALA A 415 -5.27 16.34 34.03
CA ALA A 415 -6.20 17.47 34.14
C ALA A 415 -5.54 18.86 34.00
N ASP A 416 -4.25 18.97 34.29
CA ASP A 416 -3.45 20.18 34.11
C ASP A 416 -2.94 20.38 32.66
N GLY A 417 -3.25 19.44 31.76
CA GLY A 417 -2.82 19.43 30.36
C GLY A 417 -1.43 18.84 30.13
N SER A 418 -0.72 18.42 31.18
CA SER A 418 0.56 17.71 31.04
C SER A 418 0.37 16.33 30.42
N LYS A 419 1.42 15.84 29.74
CA LYS A 419 1.45 14.54 29.09
C LYS A 419 2.44 13.62 29.80
N LEU A 420 1.98 12.45 30.21
CA LEU A 420 2.81 11.38 30.72
C LEU A 420 2.89 10.28 29.66
N LYS A 421 4.10 9.90 29.23
CA LYS A 421 4.27 8.75 28.34
C LYS A 421 3.97 7.47 29.11
N ILE A 422 2.98 6.72 28.65
CA ILE A 422 2.60 5.42 29.24
C ILE A 422 3.54 4.34 28.69
N PHE A 423 3.56 4.18 27.36
CA PHE A 423 4.29 3.11 26.69
C PHE A 423 4.57 3.47 25.22
N SER A 424 5.53 2.78 24.61
CA SER A 424 5.75 2.78 23.16
C SER A 424 5.64 1.35 22.64
N ASP A 425 4.69 1.12 21.74
CA ASP A 425 4.47 -0.16 21.09
C ASP A 425 5.02 -0.14 19.67
N THR A 426 6.13 -0.86 19.48
CA THR A 426 6.78 -0.99 18.17
C THR A 426 6.21 -2.13 17.32
N LYS A 427 5.17 -2.84 17.81
CA LYS A 427 4.65 -4.09 17.21
C LYS A 427 3.15 -4.06 16.92
N LYS A 428 2.45 -2.99 17.31
CA LYS A 428 0.99 -2.87 17.17
C LYS A 428 0.53 -2.78 15.72
N VAL A 429 1.26 -2.01 14.90
CA VAL A 429 0.85 -1.62 13.56
C VAL A 429 1.13 -2.74 12.55
N GLY A 430 0.37 -2.80 11.46
CA GLY A 430 0.70 -3.64 10.31
C GLY A 430 0.53 -5.14 10.53
N GLN A 431 -0.50 -5.56 11.24
CA GLN A 431 -0.67 -6.96 11.65
C GLN A 431 -1.59 -7.74 10.70
N ASN A 432 -1.41 -9.06 10.66
CA ASN A 432 -2.30 -9.99 9.95
C ASN A 432 -2.68 -9.54 8.53
N ILE A 433 -1.75 -9.00 7.75
CA ILE A 433 -2.01 -8.51 6.40
C ILE A 433 -2.54 -9.68 5.58
N SER A 434 -3.76 -9.53 5.05
CA SER A 434 -4.58 -10.67 4.60
C SER A 434 -5.10 -10.48 3.20
N THR A 435 -5.09 -11.56 2.43
CA THR A 435 -5.76 -11.64 1.13
C THR A 435 -6.46 -12.98 0.95
N LYS A 436 -7.31 -13.10 -0.07
CA LYS A 436 -7.96 -14.36 -0.44
C LYS A 436 -6.91 -15.31 -1.03
N SER A 437 -6.95 -16.57 -0.60
CA SER A 437 -6.08 -17.61 -1.17
C SER A 437 -6.52 -17.98 -2.59
N VAL A 438 -5.55 -18.28 -3.45
CA VAL A 438 -5.75 -18.78 -4.81
C VAL A 438 -6.63 -20.03 -4.78
N GLY A 439 -7.73 -20.02 -5.56
CA GLY A 439 -8.61 -21.18 -5.74
C GLY A 439 -9.38 -21.62 -4.49
N SER A 440 -9.38 -20.85 -3.40
CA SER A 440 -10.15 -21.19 -2.19
C SER A 440 -10.74 -19.98 -1.49
N LYS A 441 -11.65 -20.24 -0.54
CA LYS A 441 -12.27 -19.22 0.32
C LYS A 441 -11.46 -18.93 1.60
N LYS A 442 -10.24 -19.48 1.72
CA LYS A 442 -9.41 -19.35 2.92
C LYS A 442 -8.61 -18.05 2.92
N ARG A 443 -8.35 -17.54 4.12
CA ARG A 443 -7.42 -16.42 4.35
C ARG A 443 -5.99 -16.86 4.13
N ARG A 444 -5.26 -16.08 3.34
CA ARG A 444 -3.80 -16.12 3.24
C ARG A 444 -3.23 -14.93 4.01
N ASN A 445 -2.39 -15.19 4.99
CA ASN A 445 -1.60 -14.14 5.65
C ASN A 445 -0.37 -13.86 4.78
N ILE A 446 -0.13 -12.58 4.48
CA ILE A 446 0.98 -12.07 3.67
C ILE A 446 1.77 -10.98 4.42
N THR A 447 1.67 -10.89 5.76
CA THR A 447 2.45 -9.92 6.56
C THR A 447 3.94 -9.99 6.26
N ASP A 448 4.48 -11.20 6.13
CA ASP A 448 5.92 -11.40 5.90
C ASP A 448 6.39 -10.85 4.54
N ASN A 449 5.47 -10.58 3.59
CA ASN A 449 5.80 -9.92 2.33
C ASN A 449 6.05 -8.42 2.51
N TYR A 450 5.47 -7.80 3.55
CA TYR A 450 5.52 -6.36 3.79
C TYR A 450 6.57 -5.95 4.81
N LYS A 451 6.92 -6.85 5.74
CA LYS A 451 7.90 -6.57 6.78
C LYS A 451 8.47 -7.84 7.36
N HIS A 452 9.65 -7.71 7.95
CA HIS A 452 10.28 -8.79 8.71
C HIS A 452 9.55 -9.04 10.03
N ARG A 453 9.89 -10.16 10.67
CA ARG A 453 9.22 -10.58 11.92
C ARG A 453 9.40 -9.53 13.02
N GLU A 454 8.28 -9.10 13.57
CA GLU A 454 8.19 -8.13 14.67
C GLU A 454 9.13 -8.42 15.84
N GLY A 455 10.00 -7.45 16.15
CA GLY A 455 11.01 -7.54 17.20
C GLY A 455 12.25 -8.35 16.86
N SER A 456 12.46 -8.70 15.58
CA SER A 456 13.76 -9.19 15.10
C SER A 456 14.73 -8.03 14.86
N GLU A 457 16.03 -8.32 14.86
CA GLU A 457 17.06 -7.32 14.58
C GLU A 457 16.92 -6.75 13.16
N LYS A 458 16.72 -7.63 12.17
CA LYS A 458 16.47 -7.27 10.77
C LYS A 458 15.30 -6.29 10.61
N GLU A 459 14.20 -6.54 11.30
CA GLU A 459 13.03 -5.66 11.27
C GLU A 459 13.33 -4.26 11.84
N ARG A 460 14.06 -4.18 12.96
CA ARG A 460 14.48 -2.89 13.52
C ARG A 460 15.55 -2.19 12.68
N ASN A 461 16.43 -2.93 12.01
CA ASN A 461 17.43 -2.37 11.11
C ASN A 461 16.76 -1.75 9.87
N VAL A 462 15.80 -2.44 9.25
CA VAL A 462 14.98 -1.88 8.15
C VAL A 462 14.22 -0.63 8.60
N PHE A 463 13.63 -0.64 9.80
CA PHE A 463 12.96 0.56 10.34
C PHE A 463 13.93 1.74 10.52
N LYS A 464 15.13 1.50 11.07
CA LYS A 464 16.18 2.53 11.19
C LYS A 464 16.65 3.01 9.82
N TYR A 465 16.82 2.11 8.85
CA TYR A 465 17.22 2.46 7.49
C TYR A 465 16.17 3.38 6.84
N ALA A 466 14.87 3.04 6.95
CA ALA A 466 13.79 3.89 6.45
C ALA A 466 13.79 5.29 7.08
N LEU A 467 14.11 5.40 8.38
CA LEU A 467 14.20 6.69 9.10
C LEU A 467 15.44 7.52 8.75
N THR A 468 16.61 6.86 8.70
CA THR A 468 17.92 7.55 8.72
C THR A 468 18.60 7.58 7.36
N ARG A 469 18.25 6.63 6.49
CA ARG A 469 18.93 6.35 5.21
C ARG A 469 20.42 6.04 5.38
N ASP A 470 20.79 5.52 6.54
CA ASP A 470 22.16 5.14 6.87
C ASP A 470 22.37 3.65 6.57
N PHE A 471 23.28 3.36 5.63
CA PHE A 471 23.64 2.00 5.18
C PHE A 471 24.72 1.35 6.06
N THR A 472 25.23 2.05 7.09
CA THR A 472 26.31 1.53 7.97
C THR A 472 25.93 0.30 8.81
N ILE A 473 24.74 -0.25 8.59
CA ILE A 473 24.20 -1.39 9.34
C ILE A 473 24.24 -2.70 8.49
N ASP A 474 24.36 -2.62 7.16
CA ASP A 474 24.27 -3.81 6.28
C ASP A 474 25.63 -4.45 5.92
N GLU A 475 26.76 -3.73 6.01
CA GLU A 475 28.07 -4.28 5.56
C GLU A 475 28.66 -5.35 6.49
N GLU A 476 28.17 -5.52 7.72
CA GLU A 476 28.64 -6.58 8.63
C GLU A 476 27.85 -7.90 8.49
N GLU A 477 26.67 -7.92 7.84
CA GLU A 477 25.80 -9.12 7.80
C GLU A 477 25.97 -9.98 6.53
N GLU A 478 26.34 -9.42 5.37
CA GLU A 478 26.63 -10.23 4.16
C GLU A 478 27.87 -11.13 4.34
N GLU A 479 28.81 -10.77 5.23
CA GLU A 479 29.96 -11.64 5.56
C GLU A 479 29.57 -12.74 6.58
N ASN A 480 28.59 -12.50 7.46
CA ASN A 480 28.17 -13.46 8.49
C ASN A 480 27.19 -14.54 7.99
N GLU A 481 26.31 -14.22 7.02
CA GLU A 481 25.41 -15.23 6.41
C GLU A 481 26.20 -16.31 5.63
N VAL A 482 27.38 -15.97 5.09
CA VAL A 482 28.27 -16.93 4.42
C VAL A 482 29.03 -17.81 5.43
N GLU A 483 29.24 -17.35 6.67
CA GLU A 483 29.89 -18.14 7.71
C GLU A 483 28.92 -19.11 8.41
N GLU A 484 27.66 -18.72 8.67
CA GLU A 484 26.66 -19.62 9.28
C GLU A 484 26.23 -20.76 8.34
N GLU A 485 26.08 -20.52 7.02
CA GLU A 485 25.80 -21.61 6.06
C GLU A 485 26.97 -22.61 5.92
N ASN A 486 28.20 -22.17 6.20
CA ASN A 486 29.38 -23.04 6.18
C ASN A 486 29.55 -23.83 7.50
N GLU A 487 29.07 -23.32 8.64
CA GLU A 487 29.08 -24.04 9.92
C GLU A 487 27.97 -25.11 10.00
N GLU A 488 26.77 -24.86 9.48
CA GLU A 488 25.69 -25.88 9.44
C GLU A 488 26.00 -27.04 8.47
N ALA A 489 26.81 -26.79 7.43
CA ALA A 489 27.30 -27.84 6.55
C ALA A 489 28.38 -28.75 7.19
N MET A 490 28.99 -28.32 8.31
CA MET A 490 30.10 -29.04 8.96
C MET A 490 29.65 -29.91 10.14
N GLU A 491 28.46 -29.70 10.72
CA GLU A 491 27.94 -30.50 11.85
C GLU A 491 27.12 -31.74 11.44
N THR A 492 27.00 -32.05 10.15
CA THR A 492 26.33 -33.28 9.68
C THR A 492 27.28 -34.24 8.96
N SER A 493 28.41 -34.58 9.58
CA SER A 493 29.11 -35.81 9.22
C SER A 493 29.79 -36.51 10.42
N ASP A 494 29.35 -37.76 10.59
CA ASP A 494 29.97 -38.90 11.28
C ASP A 494 29.78 -39.16 12.79
N GLY A 495 29.15 -40.33 13.00
CA GLY A 495 29.11 -41.11 14.24
C GLY A 495 28.49 -42.50 14.07
N THR A 496 29.08 -43.38 13.23
CA THR A 496 29.22 -44.87 13.29
C THR A 496 28.02 -45.78 13.71
N GLY A 497 27.74 -46.98 13.17
CA GLY A 497 28.35 -48.02 12.31
C GLY A 497 27.28 -49.13 12.08
N ALA A 498 27.43 -50.23 11.33
CA ALA A 498 28.56 -51.12 11.09
C ALA A 498 28.22 -52.14 9.96
N ALA A 499 29.29 -52.63 9.29
CA ALA A 499 29.53 -53.99 8.71
C ALA A 499 28.56 -54.53 7.61
N THR A 500 28.95 -55.15 6.48
CA THR A 500 30.09 -56.02 6.09
C THR A 500 30.15 -56.15 4.55
N GLY A 501 31.32 -56.45 3.97
CA GLY A 501 31.42 -57.32 2.77
C GLY A 501 31.96 -56.72 1.46
N GLU A 502 33.23 -57.02 1.17
CA GLU A 502 34.04 -56.65 -0.01
C GLU A 502 33.64 -57.41 -1.30
N ASN A 503 33.74 -56.79 -2.49
CA ASN A 503 34.76 -57.13 -3.51
C ASN A 503 34.65 -56.31 -4.83
N GLU A 504 35.82 -55.76 -5.19
CA GLU A 504 36.49 -55.69 -6.51
C GLU A 504 35.97 -54.87 -7.72
N GLU A 505 36.93 -54.05 -8.20
CA GLU A 505 37.24 -53.58 -9.56
C GLU A 505 36.20 -52.75 -10.35
N ALA A 506 36.54 -51.81 -11.22
CA ALA A 506 37.69 -50.95 -11.56
C ALA A 506 37.23 -50.16 -12.82
N THR A 507 37.90 -49.05 -13.12
CA THR A 507 37.77 -48.18 -14.33
C THR A 507 36.60 -47.18 -14.34
N GLY A 508 36.75 -45.87 -14.51
CA GLY A 508 37.91 -45.04 -14.84
C GLY A 508 37.58 -44.08 -15.99
N THR A 509 37.52 -42.77 -15.68
CA THR A 509 37.96 -41.60 -16.49
C THR A 509 37.25 -41.30 -17.83
N SER A 510 37.21 -40.09 -18.41
CA SER A 510 37.41 -38.67 -18.03
C SER A 510 37.52 -37.88 -19.35
N GLY A 511 37.27 -36.56 -19.30
CA GLY A 511 37.82 -35.56 -20.24
C GLY A 511 37.04 -34.25 -20.06
N GLY A 512 37.58 -33.14 -19.53
CA GLY A 512 38.93 -32.54 -19.65
C GLY A 512 38.80 -31.35 -20.62
N ALA A 513 38.48 -30.13 -20.17
CA ALA A 513 39.38 -29.07 -19.66
C ALA A 513 40.45 -28.59 -20.65
N VAL A 514 40.49 -27.28 -21.00
CA VAL A 514 41.72 -26.46 -21.04
C VAL A 514 41.40 -24.96 -20.85
N ALA A 515 42.19 -24.29 -20.02
CA ALA A 515 42.26 -22.84 -19.79
C ALA A 515 43.51 -22.23 -20.43
N ALA A 516 43.57 -20.91 -20.63
CA ALA A 516 44.84 -20.15 -20.63
C ALA A 516 44.65 -18.65 -20.35
N THR A 517 45.51 -18.16 -19.45
CA THR A 517 45.76 -16.79 -18.95
C THR A 517 46.73 -15.97 -19.82
N GLY A 518 46.72 -14.63 -19.69
CA GLY A 518 47.85 -13.76 -20.05
C GLY A 518 47.58 -12.24 -20.01
N THR A 519 48.44 -11.48 -19.31
CA THR A 519 48.32 -10.05 -18.95
C THR A 519 49.31 -9.12 -19.70
N SER A 520 48.95 -7.83 -19.77
CA SER A 520 49.77 -6.59 -19.76
C SER A 520 50.29 -5.93 -21.07
N GLY A 521 50.17 -4.58 -21.09
CA GLY A 521 50.86 -3.63 -21.99
C GLY A 521 50.11 -2.29 -22.12
N GLY A 522 50.55 -1.24 -21.40
CA GLY A 522 49.92 0.09 -21.40
C GLY A 522 50.73 1.19 -22.11
N ALA A 523 50.09 2.37 -22.33
CA ALA A 523 50.62 3.73 -22.08
C ALA A 523 49.79 4.86 -22.76
N VAL A 524 49.24 5.75 -21.92
CA VAL A 524 49.14 7.23 -22.00
C VAL A 524 48.78 7.94 -23.32
N ALA A 525 47.65 8.69 -23.34
CA ALA A 525 47.60 10.17 -23.44
C ALA A 525 46.22 10.68 -23.94
N ALA A 526 45.54 11.49 -23.14
CA ALA A 526 44.66 12.56 -23.64
C ALA A 526 44.64 13.74 -22.64
N THR A 527 45.36 14.78 -23.02
CA THR A 527 45.40 16.14 -22.47
C THR A 527 44.17 16.94 -22.88
N GLY A 528 43.67 17.85 -22.03
CA GLY A 528 43.08 19.12 -22.49
C GLY A 528 41.90 19.72 -21.73
N THR A 529 42.20 20.50 -20.69
CA THR A 529 41.60 21.79 -20.29
C THR A 529 40.07 21.98 -20.20
N SER A 530 39.57 22.03 -18.96
CA SER A 530 38.40 22.82 -18.55
C SER A 530 38.77 24.29 -18.38
N GLY A 531 38.11 25.18 -19.09
CA GLY A 531 38.13 26.63 -18.86
C GLY A 531 36.72 27.16 -18.64
N GLY A 532 36.56 28.10 -17.72
CA GLY A 532 35.42 29.04 -17.72
C GLY A 532 34.59 29.06 -16.44
N ALA A 533 34.82 30.11 -15.64
CA ALA A 533 34.06 30.50 -14.45
C ALA A 533 32.63 30.99 -14.75
N GLY A 534 31.74 30.92 -13.75
CA GLY A 534 30.44 31.60 -13.79
C GLY A 534 29.55 31.41 -12.55
N ALA A 535 29.80 32.23 -11.52
CA ALA A 535 28.93 32.70 -10.44
C ALA A 535 27.73 31.84 -9.94
N THR A 536 27.79 31.43 -8.66
CA THR A 536 26.59 31.24 -7.83
C THR A 536 26.30 32.54 -7.07
N THR A 537 25.33 33.32 -7.53
CA THR A 537 24.63 34.30 -6.69
C THR A 537 23.32 33.68 -6.23
N GLY A 538 23.29 33.19 -5.00
CA GLY A 538 22.06 32.85 -4.29
C GLY A 538 21.71 33.94 -3.30
N THR A 539 20.58 34.63 -3.52
CA THR A 539 19.83 35.30 -2.46
C THR A 539 18.62 34.43 -2.18
N SER A 540 18.61 33.72 -1.06
CA SER A 540 17.42 33.06 -0.54
C SER A 540 17.27 33.43 0.93
N GLY A 541 16.20 34.17 1.24
CA GLY A 541 15.68 34.24 2.59
C GLY A 541 14.93 32.94 2.88
N GLY A 542 15.20 32.33 4.04
CA GLY A 542 14.55 31.10 4.48
C GLY A 542 15.58 30.04 4.89
N ALA A 543 15.39 29.48 6.09
CA ALA A 543 16.37 28.68 6.82
C ALA A 543 16.86 27.43 6.08
N GLY A 544 18.19 27.29 5.94
CA GLY A 544 18.88 26.09 5.47
C GLY A 544 20.36 26.15 5.83
N ALA A 545 20.93 25.06 6.37
CA ALA A 545 22.33 24.97 6.78
C ALA A 545 23.27 24.98 5.57
N THR A 546 24.38 25.72 5.65
CA THR A 546 25.45 25.63 4.65
C THR A 546 26.56 24.73 5.18
N THR A 547 26.91 23.69 4.43
CA THR A 547 28.01 22.77 4.74
C THR A 547 28.82 22.55 3.46
N GLY A 548 30.15 22.67 3.55
CA GLY A 548 31.04 22.46 2.42
C GLY A 548 32.43 21.99 2.85
N THR A 549 33.02 21.10 2.05
CA THR A 549 34.36 20.54 2.23
C THR A 549 35.18 20.84 0.98
N SER A 550 36.31 21.55 1.09
CA SER A 550 37.18 21.81 -0.06
C SER A 550 38.67 21.82 0.33
N GLY A 551 39.50 21.20 -0.52
CA GLY A 551 40.96 21.16 -0.40
C GLY A 551 41.61 22.20 -1.31
N GLY A 552 41.79 23.43 -0.81
CA GLY A 552 42.47 24.53 -1.51
C GLY A 552 42.30 25.86 -0.77
N ALA A 553 43.21 26.82 -0.94
CA ALA A 553 43.17 28.10 -0.24
C ALA A 553 41.92 28.93 -0.62
N VAL A 554 41.01 29.16 0.33
CA VAL A 554 39.75 29.92 0.12
C VAL A 554 39.47 30.85 1.32
N ALA A 555 38.97 32.06 1.03
CA ALA A 555 38.39 32.98 2.02
C ALA A 555 36.87 32.83 2.02
N ALA A 556 36.28 32.45 3.16
CA ALA A 556 34.83 32.31 3.32
C ALA A 556 34.27 33.50 4.12
N THR A 557 33.33 34.23 3.53
CA THR A 557 32.65 35.39 4.14
C THR A 557 31.13 35.18 4.05
N GLY A 558 30.42 35.25 5.17
CA GLY A 558 28.96 35.09 5.21
C GLY A 558 28.28 36.00 6.23
N THR A 559 27.08 36.48 5.89
CA THR A 559 26.19 37.27 6.75
C THR A 559 24.82 36.61 6.76
N SER A 560 24.31 36.23 7.94
CA SER A 560 22.96 35.66 8.08
C SER A 560 22.16 36.30 9.22
N GLY A 561 20.86 36.55 8.97
CA GLY A 561 19.89 36.98 9.97
C GLY A 561 18.82 35.89 10.14
N GLY A 562 18.94 35.07 11.19
CA GLY A 562 18.06 33.92 11.45
C GLY A 562 18.80 32.79 12.17
N ALA A 563 18.10 32.02 13.01
CA ALA A 563 18.66 30.92 13.79
C ALA A 563 19.12 29.77 12.89
N GLY A 564 20.44 29.60 12.71
CA GLY A 564 21.05 28.53 11.92
C GLY A 564 22.52 28.33 12.30
N ALA A 565 23.03 27.11 12.14
CA ALA A 565 24.41 26.73 12.44
C ALA A 565 25.29 26.78 11.18
N THR A 566 26.51 27.30 11.28
CA THR A 566 27.50 27.28 10.18
C THR A 566 28.61 26.29 10.51
N THR A 567 28.86 25.33 9.62
CA THR A 567 29.91 24.30 9.80
C THR A 567 30.76 24.13 8.54
N GLY A 568 32.08 24.15 8.68
CA GLY A 568 33.01 23.94 7.56
C GLY A 568 34.38 23.38 7.96
N THR A 569 35.03 22.67 7.04
CA THR A 569 36.37 22.08 7.21
C THR A 569 37.28 22.46 6.03
N SER A 570 38.49 22.96 6.30
CA SER A 570 39.45 23.35 5.25
C SER A 570 40.90 22.89 5.51
N GLY A 571 41.59 22.51 4.43
CA GLY A 571 42.95 21.92 4.45
C GLY A 571 44.08 22.84 3.96
N GLY A 572 43.93 24.17 3.96
CA GLY A 572 44.93 25.11 3.44
C GLY A 572 44.93 26.46 4.16
N ALA A 573 45.95 27.30 3.90
CA ALA A 573 46.04 28.65 4.49
C ALA A 573 44.89 29.54 4.01
N GLY A 574 44.00 29.93 4.92
CA GLY A 574 42.82 30.75 4.64
C GLY A 574 42.23 31.37 5.91
N ALA A 575 41.47 32.45 5.76
CA ALA A 575 40.80 33.15 6.86
C ALA A 575 39.27 32.97 6.74
N THR A 576 38.60 32.68 7.86
CA THR A 576 37.13 32.57 7.91
C THR A 576 36.57 33.74 8.70
N THR A 577 35.64 34.50 8.10
CA THR A 577 35.01 35.65 8.77
C THR A 577 33.49 35.61 8.60
N GLY A 578 32.73 35.78 9.69
CA GLY A 578 31.26 35.79 9.63
C GLY A 578 30.58 36.63 10.71
N THR A 579 29.38 37.12 10.39
CA THR A 579 28.52 37.90 11.31
C THR A 579 27.10 37.35 11.30
N SER A 580 26.53 37.06 12.48
CA SER A 580 25.16 36.54 12.61
C SER A 580 24.29 37.36 13.58
N GLY A 581 23.03 37.59 13.18
CA GLY A 581 21.99 38.23 13.98
C GLY A 581 20.88 37.22 14.35
N GLY A 582 21.07 36.44 15.41
CA GLY A 582 20.12 35.43 15.91
C GLY A 582 20.81 34.37 16.78
N ALA A 583 20.05 33.60 17.57
CA ALA A 583 20.60 32.50 18.37
C ALA A 583 21.03 31.33 17.45
N GLY A 584 22.33 31.14 17.26
CA GLY A 584 22.92 30.10 16.42
C GLY A 584 24.39 29.84 16.76
N ALA A 585 24.89 28.64 16.47
CA ALA A 585 26.26 28.22 16.77
C ALA A 585 27.15 28.24 15.52
N THR A 586 28.42 28.64 15.67
CA THR A 586 29.42 28.60 14.60
C THR A 586 30.49 27.56 14.94
N THR A 587 30.76 26.63 14.02
CA THR A 587 31.69 25.52 14.24
C THR A 587 32.63 25.34 13.05
N GLY A 588 33.94 25.17 13.27
CA GLY A 588 34.87 24.96 12.15
C GLY A 588 36.20 24.30 12.52
N THR A 589 36.80 23.59 11.57
CA THR A 589 38.11 22.93 11.72
C THR A 589 39.06 23.31 10.59
N SER A 590 40.30 23.73 10.90
CA SER A 590 41.31 24.09 9.89
C SER A 590 42.69 23.46 10.12
N GLY A 591 43.31 23.00 9.02
CA GLY A 591 44.59 22.25 9.02
C GLY A 591 45.86 23.06 8.73
N GLY A 592 45.83 24.40 8.69
CA GLY A 592 46.97 25.26 8.32
C GLY A 592 47.00 26.60 9.05
N ALA A 593 48.09 27.38 8.88
CA ALA A 593 48.23 28.70 9.49
C ALA A 593 47.17 29.68 8.91
N GLY A 594 46.18 30.03 9.71
CA GLY A 594 45.06 30.89 9.33
C GLY A 594 44.32 31.45 10.54
N ALA A 595 43.58 32.54 10.36
CA ALA A 595 42.85 33.25 11.42
C ALA A 595 41.33 33.02 11.29
N THR A 596 40.66 32.81 12.42
CA THR A 596 39.20 32.66 12.49
C THR A 596 38.60 33.82 13.27
N THR A 597 37.71 34.59 12.65
CA THR A 597 37.10 35.78 13.26
C THR A 597 35.58 35.77 13.13
N GLY A 598 34.85 36.02 14.22
CA GLY A 598 33.38 36.03 14.19
C GLY A 598 32.74 37.03 15.17
N THR A 599 31.57 37.55 14.82
CA THR A 599 30.75 38.43 15.69
C THR A 599 29.31 37.94 15.72
N SER A 600 28.74 37.74 16.91
CA SER A 600 27.33 37.33 17.09
C SER A 600 26.57 38.28 18.02
N GLY A 601 25.32 38.60 17.66
CA GLY A 601 24.44 39.54 18.37
C GLY A 601 23.40 38.91 19.31
N GLY A 602 23.53 37.64 19.69
CA GLY A 602 22.57 36.92 20.55
C GLY A 602 23.18 35.69 21.22
N ALA A 603 22.47 35.06 22.17
CA ALA A 603 22.97 33.91 22.94
C ALA A 603 23.21 32.68 22.05
N GLY A 604 24.47 32.39 21.74
CA GLY A 604 24.93 31.26 20.93
C GLY A 604 26.42 30.98 21.16
N ALA A 605 26.87 29.75 20.93
CA ALA A 605 28.24 29.29 21.18
C ALA A 605 29.11 29.31 19.92
N ALA A 606 30.37 29.72 20.04
CA ALA A 606 31.37 29.65 18.97
C ALA A 606 32.43 28.59 19.33
N THR A 607 32.64 27.63 18.43
CA THR A 607 33.58 26.51 18.62
C THR A 607 34.52 26.37 17.42
N GLY A 608 35.80 26.15 17.65
CA GLY A 608 36.76 25.98 16.57
C GLY A 608 38.00 25.17 16.96
N THR A 609 38.56 24.43 16.00
CA THR A 609 39.77 23.62 16.18
C THR A 609 40.78 23.93 15.08
N SER A 610 42.04 24.26 15.44
CA SER A 610 43.10 24.54 14.46
C SER A 610 44.41 23.79 14.77
N ALA A 611 45.10 23.33 13.71
CA ALA A 611 46.33 22.55 13.80
C ALA A 611 47.63 23.34 13.46
N GLY A 612 47.56 24.68 13.37
CA GLY A 612 48.71 25.54 13.03
C GLY A 612 48.73 26.88 13.79
N ALA A 613 49.86 27.60 13.76
CA ALA A 613 50.03 28.88 14.46
C ALA A 613 49.13 29.97 13.84
N GLY A 614 47.99 30.26 14.46
CA GLY A 614 47.02 31.26 14.02
C GLY A 614 46.19 31.78 15.20
N ALA A 615 45.68 33.01 15.08
CA ALA A 615 44.90 33.68 16.12
C ALA A 615 43.39 33.43 15.93
N ALA A 616 42.68 33.14 17.02
CA ALA A 616 41.22 33.07 17.06
C ALA A 616 40.67 34.26 17.84
N THR A 617 39.76 35.03 17.25
CA THR A 617 39.17 36.23 17.87
C THR A 617 37.66 36.23 17.70
N GLY A 618 36.92 36.36 18.80
CA GLY A 618 35.46 36.42 18.80
C GLY A 618 34.95 37.55 19.68
N THR A 619 33.86 38.19 19.26
CA THR A 619 33.18 39.24 20.02
C THR A 619 31.69 38.92 20.14
N VAL A 620 31.16 38.88 21.37
CA VAL A 620 29.73 38.67 21.65
C VAL A 620 29.18 39.96 22.25
N THR A 621 28.14 40.54 21.63
CA THR A 621 27.47 41.74 22.16
C THR A 621 26.07 41.36 22.64
N GLY A 622 25.94 40.92 23.90
CA GLY A 622 24.65 40.62 24.53
C GLY A 622 24.79 40.11 25.97
N THR A 623 23.83 40.44 26.85
CA THR A 623 23.79 40.02 28.26
C THR A 623 23.09 38.67 28.42
N SER A 624 23.83 37.56 28.33
CA SER A 624 23.57 36.23 28.95
C SER A 624 24.58 35.20 28.46
N ALA A 625 24.90 34.21 29.31
CA ALA A 625 26.07 33.34 29.21
C ALA A 625 26.09 32.41 27.99
N GLY A 626 27.07 32.59 27.10
CA GLY A 626 27.46 31.63 26.06
C GLY A 626 28.93 31.23 26.25
N ALA A 627 29.23 29.94 26.09
CA ALA A 627 30.59 29.40 26.24
C ALA A 627 31.38 29.50 24.92
N THR A 628 32.60 30.03 24.98
CA THR A 628 33.60 29.93 23.90
C THR A 628 34.56 28.80 24.25
N THR A 629 34.69 27.81 23.37
CA THR A 629 35.67 26.71 23.54
C THR A 629 36.45 26.52 22.25
N GLY A 630 37.77 26.46 22.38
CA GLY A 630 38.68 26.21 21.28
C GLY A 630 39.85 25.37 21.73
N THR A 631 40.37 24.53 20.84
CA THR A 631 41.60 23.75 21.08
C THR A 631 42.61 24.08 19.99
N SER A 632 43.84 24.44 20.37
CA SER A 632 44.94 24.70 19.45
C SER A 632 46.20 23.94 19.87
N ARG A 633 46.96 23.46 18.88
CA ARG A 633 48.33 22.93 19.06
C ARG A 633 49.32 23.85 18.33
N GLY A 634 49.68 24.97 18.95
CA GLY A 634 50.67 25.92 18.42
C GLY A 634 50.72 27.24 19.20
N ALA A 635 51.89 27.87 19.31
CA ALA A 635 52.08 29.08 20.10
C ALA A 635 51.41 30.31 19.44
N GLY A 636 50.33 30.81 20.04
CA GLY A 636 49.63 32.03 19.62
C GLY A 636 48.74 32.57 20.76
N ALA A 637 48.72 33.90 20.94
CA ALA A 637 48.04 34.57 22.04
C ALA A 637 46.52 34.66 21.82
N ALA A 638 45.74 34.32 22.85
CA ALA A 638 44.29 34.56 22.90
C ALA A 638 44.00 35.83 23.71
N THR A 639 43.36 36.82 23.12
CA THR A 639 42.86 38.03 23.82
C THR A 639 41.33 38.08 23.71
N GLY A 640 40.64 37.87 24.82
CA GLY A 640 39.20 38.05 24.94
C GLY A 640 38.87 38.99 26.10
N THR A 641 37.98 39.95 25.86
CA THR A 641 37.36 40.80 26.90
C THR A 641 35.95 40.29 27.18
N SER A 642 35.71 39.74 28.38
CA SER A 642 34.35 39.48 28.88
C SER A 642 34.30 39.46 30.40
N ALA A 643 33.35 40.22 30.97
CA ALA A 643 32.99 40.17 32.38
C ALA A 643 31.90 39.10 32.59
N GLY A 644 32.16 38.09 33.43
CA GLY A 644 31.20 37.06 33.81
C GLY A 644 31.86 35.74 34.20
N ALA A 645 31.51 35.20 35.36
CA ALA A 645 32.24 34.15 36.08
C ALA A 645 31.91 32.70 35.65
N GLY A 646 32.90 31.79 35.76
CA GLY A 646 32.66 30.45 36.30
C GLY A 646 33.02 29.20 35.46
N ALA A 647 34.33 28.89 35.39
CA ALA A 647 35.01 27.58 35.44
C ALA A 647 34.61 26.38 34.52
N ALA A 648 35.63 25.90 33.79
CA ALA A 648 35.70 24.70 32.98
C ALA A 648 36.06 23.42 33.79
N THR A 649 35.66 22.27 33.27
CA THR A 649 36.01 20.91 33.72
C THR A 649 37.37 20.45 33.18
N GLY A 650 38.03 19.53 33.88
CA GLY A 650 39.22 18.81 33.40
C GLY A 650 39.28 17.40 33.98
N THR A 651 39.43 16.41 33.09
CA THR A 651 39.50 14.96 33.35
C THR A 651 40.94 14.45 33.21
N SER A 652 41.29 13.33 33.88
CA SER A 652 41.98 12.18 33.24
C SER A 652 42.31 11.03 34.22
N ARG A 653 42.34 9.82 33.64
CA ARG A 653 42.50 8.47 34.21
C ARG A 653 43.94 8.09 34.56
N GLY A 654 44.12 7.13 35.47
CA GLY A 654 45.34 6.33 35.62
C GLY A 654 45.19 5.19 36.64
N ALA A 655 45.51 3.95 36.22
CA ALA A 655 45.31 2.69 36.93
C ALA A 655 46.38 2.37 38.00
N GLY A 656 46.06 1.49 38.97
CA GLY A 656 47.04 0.85 39.84
C GLY A 656 46.46 0.33 41.17
N ALA A 657 46.54 -0.98 41.38
CA ALA A 657 46.00 -1.70 42.54
C ALA A 657 46.73 -1.41 43.88
N ALA A 658 46.00 -1.44 45.00
CA ALA A 658 46.31 -2.24 46.21
C ALA A 658 45.41 -1.86 47.40
N THR A 659 44.80 -2.90 47.98
CA THR A 659 44.27 -3.12 49.35
C THR A 659 44.34 -1.99 50.39
N GLY A 660 43.22 -1.73 51.06
CA GLY A 660 43.16 -1.04 52.36
C GLY A 660 41.75 -0.96 52.92
N ASN A 661 41.41 -1.87 53.83
CA ASN A 661 40.15 -1.91 54.56
C ASN A 661 40.15 -0.88 55.71
N SER A 662 39.13 -0.02 55.80
CA SER A 662 38.64 0.53 57.08
C SER A 662 37.28 1.21 56.88
N GLY A 663 36.26 0.67 57.56
CA GLY A 663 34.86 1.04 57.42
C GLY A 663 34.44 2.37 58.05
N GLY A 664 33.18 2.72 57.83
CA GLY A 664 32.52 3.85 58.47
C GLY A 664 31.21 4.26 57.80
N ALA A 665 30.18 3.44 57.97
CA ALA A 665 28.73 3.74 57.95
C ALA A 665 28.20 4.99 57.22
N GLY A 666 27.46 4.75 56.15
CA GLY A 666 26.35 5.58 55.67
C GLY A 666 25.27 4.67 55.12
N ALA A 667 24.18 4.49 55.87
CA ALA A 667 23.08 3.60 55.51
C ALA A 667 22.39 4.07 54.23
N ALA A 668 22.36 3.20 53.21
CA ALA A 668 21.39 3.31 52.12
C ALA A 668 20.03 2.80 52.63
N THR A 669 19.00 3.62 52.51
CA THR A 669 17.60 3.21 52.66
C THR A 669 17.27 2.11 51.64
N PRO A 670 16.56 1.04 52.01
CA PRO A 670 16.19 -0.03 51.09
C PRO A 670 14.93 0.33 50.31
N ASP A 671 14.88 1.49 49.66
CA ASP A 671 13.71 1.93 48.88
C ASP A 671 14.17 2.54 47.55
N ASN A 672 14.62 1.68 46.63
CA ASN A 672 14.46 1.92 45.19
C ASN A 672 14.82 0.66 44.37
N ILE A 673 14.09 -0.43 44.59
CA ILE A 673 14.02 -1.49 43.59
C ILE A 673 12.85 -1.09 42.68
N PRO A 674 13.06 -0.82 41.38
CA PRO A 674 11.96 -0.55 40.45
C PRO A 674 10.95 -1.69 40.54
N LEU A 675 9.72 -1.35 40.94
CA LEU A 675 8.64 -2.29 41.10
C LEU A 675 8.33 -2.94 39.74
N LEU A 676 8.37 -4.28 39.65
CA LEU A 676 8.09 -5.00 38.40
C LEU A 676 6.71 -4.58 37.83
N PRO A 677 6.59 -4.32 36.52
CA PRO A 677 5.36 -3.78 35.94
C PRO A 677 4.18 -4.73 36.12
N VAL A 678 2.97 -4.16 36.29
CA VAL A 678 1.73 -4.93 36.25
C VAL A 678 1.43 -5.27 34.78
N SER A 679 1.22 -6.53 34.46
CA SER A 679 0.71 -6.95 33.16
C SER A 679 -0.82 -6.88 33.17
N LEU A 680 -1.42 -6.27 32.15
CA LEU A 680 -2.87 -6.19 31.99
C LEU A 680 -3.30 -6.71 30.63
N ARG A 681 -4.43 -7.39 30.58
CA ARG A 681 -5.10 -7.74 29.33
C ARG A 681 -6.57 -8.00 29.54
N PHE A 682 -7.36 -7.74 28.51
CA PHE A 682 -8.72 -8.27 28.44
C PHE A 682 -8.71 -9.73 27.99
N ARG A 683 -9.62 -10.53 28.56
CA ARG A 683 -9.89 -11.91 28.18
C ARG A 683 -11.37 -12.04 27.86
N GLU A 684 -11.70 -12.59 26.71
CA GLU A 684 -13.08 -12.91 26.36
C GLU A 684 -13.62 -14.04 27.26
N VAL A 685 -14.78 -13.81 27.88
CA VAL A 685 -15.51 -14.86 28.61
C VAL A 685 -16.37 -15.67 27.63
N SER A 686 -16.92 -15.00 26.61
CA SER A 686 -17.69 -15.62 25.53
C SER A 686 -17.57 -14.79 24.27
N LYS A 687 -17.69 -15.43 23.11
CA LYS A 687 -17.65 -14.73 21.82
C LYS A 687 -18.69 -13.58 21.77
N PRO A 688 -18.29 -12.37 21.41
CA PRO A 688 -19.19 -11.22 21.29
C PRO A 688 -20.13 -11.42 20.08
N LEU A 689 -21.41 -11.64 20.34
CA LEU A 689 -22.44 -11.81 19.30
C LEU A 689 -23.33 -10.57 19.27
N ASN A 690 -23.61 -10.04 18.07
CA ASN A 690 -24.56 -8.96 17.91
C ASN A 690 -25.96 -9.43 18.34
N GLY A 691 -26.62 -8.72 19.25
CA GLY A 691 -27.88 -9.15 19.88
C GLY A 691 -27.75 -9.82 21.25
N LYS A 692 -26.55 -9.90 21.86
CA LYS A 692 -26.32 -10.48 23.20
C LYS A 692 -25.38 -9.62 24.05
N ASP A 693 -25.45 -9.75 25.37
CA ASP A 693 -24.51 -9.06 26.26
C ASP A 693 -23.06 -9.48 25.99
N VAL A 694 -22.14 -8.52 26.01
CA VAL A 694 -20.70 -8.74 25.88
C VAL A 694 -20.08 -8.92 27.26
N LYS A 695 -19.26 -9.96 27.40
CA LYS A 695 -18.66 -10.39 28.67
C LYS A 695 -17.16 -10.56 28.50
N LEU A 696 -16.39 -9.74 29.21
CA LEU A 696 -14.93 -9.79 29.26
C LEU A 696 -14.45 -9.88 30.71
N ASP A 697 -13.21 -10.30 30.90
CA ASP A 697 -12.47 -10.17 32.16
C ASP A 697 -11.24 -9.30 31.92
N LEU A 698 -11.05 -8.27 32.75
CA LEU A 698 -9.76 -7.58 32.87
C LEU A 698 -8.87 -8.40 33.81
N VAL A 699 -7.78 -8.96 33.28
CA VAL A 699 -6.84 -9.79 34.03
C VAL A 699 -5.58 -8.99 34.33
N LEU A 700 -5.30 -8.80 35.61
CA LEU A 700 -4.09 -8.14 36.11
C LEU A 700 -3.17 -9.19 36.73
N ARG A 701 -1.87 -9.10 36.46
CA ARG A 701 -0.85 -9.91 37.12
C ARG A 701 0.37 -9.06 37.43
N SER A 702 1.04 -9.36 38.54
CA SER A 702 2.32 -8.76 38.87
C SER A 702 3.19 -9.81 39.53
N GLU A 703 4.48 -9.79 39.20
CA GLU A 703 5.52 -10.58 39.89
C GLU A 703 6.04 -9.88 41.15
N SER A 704 5.48 -8.70 41.46
CA SER A 704 5.73 -7.96 42.70
C SER A 704 5.47 -8.81 43.94
N ARG A 705 6.36 -8.65 44.92
CA ARG A 705 6.20 -9.22 46.27
C ARG A 705 5.40 -8.31 47.20
N VAL A 706 5.02 -7.12 46.73
CA VAL A 706 4.27 -6.09 47.48
C VAL A 706 2.84 -6.01 46.94
N ALA A 707 1.88 -5.91 47.86
CA ALA A 707 0.47 -5.71 47.51
C ALA A 707 0.28 -4.31 46.95
N ARG A 708 -0.47 -4.17 45.85
CA ARG A 708 -0.67 -2.87 45.19
C ARG A 708 -2.13 -2.45 45.27
N PRO A 709 -2.47 -1.36 45.97
CA PRO A 709 -3.80 -0.77 45.85
C PRO A 709 -3.91 -0.05 44.51
N LEU A 710 -4.86 -0.47 43.68
CA LEU A 710 -5.04 0.00 42.30
C LEU A 710 -6.40 0.68 42.15
N SER A 711 -6.38 1.84 41.49
CA SER A 711 -7.59 2.47 40.95
C SER A 711 -7.72 2.11 39.47
N ILE A 712 -8.86 1.52 39.11
CA ILE A 712 -9.08 0.89 37.81
C ILE A 712 -10.25 1.60 37.14
N ASN A 713 -9.97 2.37 36.09
CA ASN A 713 -10.98 3.07 35.29
C ASN A 713 -11.19 2.33 33.97
N ILE A 714 -12.37 1.73 33.82
CA ILE A 714 -12.78 1.00 32.62
C ILE A 714 -13.73 1.88 31.81
N SER A 715 -13.42 2.07 30.53
CA SER A 715 -14.25 2.82 29.58
C SER A 715 -14.63 1.93 28.40
N VAL A 716 -15.87 2.06 27.94
CA VAL A 716 -16.40 1.38 26.75
C VAL A 716 -16.96 2.41 25.80
N GLN A 717 -16.44 2.43 24.58
CA GLN A 717 -16.83 3.36 23.53
C GLN A 717 -17.23 2.60 22.26
N ALA A 718 -18.25 3.09 21.57
CA ALA A 718 -18.59 2.66 20.22
C ALA A 718 -17.65 3.36 19.23
N MET A 719 -16.99 2.56 18.39
CA MET A 719 -15.93 3.02 17.49
C MET A 719 -16.27 2.70 16.04
N ARG A 720 -15.96 3.63 15.16
CA ARG A 720 -15.82 3.34 13.73
C ARG A 720 -14.53 2.55 13.49
N TYR A 721 -14.46 1.81 12.38
CA TYR A 721 -13.28 1.00 12.09
C TYR A 721 -12.00 1.83 11.87
N ASN A 722 -12.11 3.11 11.53
CA ASN A 722 -10.98 4.02 11.37
C ASN A 722 -10.45 4.59 12.71
N GLY A 723 -10.89 4.04 13.85
CA GLY A 723 -10.44 4.45 15.18
C GLY A 723 -11.17 5.67 15.76
N SER A 724 -12.14 6.27 15.04
CA SER A 724 -12.92 7.39 15.56
C SER A 724 -13.99 6.95 16.55
N ALA A 725 -14.02 7.56 17.74
CA ALA A 725 -15.06 7.37 18.73
C ALA A 725 -16.38 8.05 18.32
N VAL A 726 -17.50 7.34 18.45
CA VAL A 726 -18.84 7.85 18.09
C VAL A 726 -19.71 8.10 19.31
N ALA A 727 -19.67 7.20 20.28
CA ALA A 727 -20.47 7.31 21.48
C ALA A 727 -19.82 6.61 22.67
N HIS A 728 -20.00 7.20 23.84
CA HIS A 728 -19.69 6.55 25.11
C HIS A 728 -20.81 5.60 25.50
N ILE A 729 -20.48 4.36 25.88
CA ILE A 729 -21.45 3.32 26.27
C ILE A 729 -21.47 3.16 27.80
N GLN A 730 -20.31 3.04 28.43
CA GLN A 730 -20.19 2.70 29.84
C GLN A 730 -18.85 3.18 30.40
N THR A 731 -18.85 3.62 31.66
CA THR A 731 -17.64 3.79 32.48
C THR A 731 -17.86 3.12 33.82
N GLU A 732 -16.81 2.48 34.34
CA GLU A 732 -16.80 1.87 35.67
C GLU A 732 -15.46 2.17 36.34
N VAL A 733 -15.51 2.65 37.59
CA VAL A 733 -14.31 2.84 38.42
C VAL A 733 -14.36 1.82 39.55
N LYS A 734 -13.28 1.06 39.70
CA LYS A 734 -13.11 0.03 40.73
C LYS A 734 -11.83 0.29 41.52
N GLU A 735 -11.88 -0.08 42.79
CA GLU A 735 -10.76 0.03 43.71
C GLU A 735 -10.44 -1.35 44.24
N GLU A 736 -9.27 -1.87 43.87
CA GLU A 736 -8.90 -3.26 44.12
C GLU A 736 -7.48 -3.35 44.67
N ILE A 737 -7.16 -4.45 45.34
CA ILE A 737 -5.79 -4.71 45.82
C ILE A 737 -5.23 -5.91 45.09
N LEU A 738 -4.22 -5.69 44.26
CA LEU A 738 -3.49 -6.77 43.61
C LEU A 738 -2.53 -7.40 44.63
N GLN A 739 -2.86 -8.61 45.05
CA GLN A 739 -2.07 -9.35 46.04
C GLN A 739 -0.77 -9.90 45.44
N PRO A 740 0.33 -9.98 46.22
CA PRO A 740 1.61 -10.49 45.76
C PRO A 740 1.50 -11.88 45.11
N GLY A 741 2.05 -12.03 43.91
CA GLY A 741 2.09 -13.30 43.17
C GLY A 741 0.71 -13.89 42.80
N LYS A 742 -0.39 -13.16 43.00
CA LYS A 742 -1.75 -13.60 42.65
C LYS A 742 -2.31 -12.71 41.55
N GLY A 743 -2.81 -13.33 40.48
CA GLY A 743 -3.56 -12.60 39.47
C GLY A 743 -4.93 -12.16 39.98
N LEU A 744 -5.39 -10.99 39.54
CA LEU A 744 -6.73 -10.46 39.77
C LEU A 744 -7.53 -10.51 38.46
N SER A 745 -8.81 -10.85 38.53
CA SER A 745 -9.71 -10.91 37.37
C SER A 745 -10.97 -10.12 37.69
N ILE A 746 -11.24 -9.09 36.90
CA ILE A 746 -12.37 -8.18 37.12
C ILE A 746 -13.36 -8.36 35.96
N PRO A 747 -14.61 -8.77 36.23
CA PRO A 747 -15.61 -8.94 35.18
C PRO A 747 -16.05 -7.58 34.63
N VAL A 748 -16.15 -7.51 33.31
CA VAL A 748 -16.67 -6.37 32.54
C VAL A 748 -17.87 -6.85 31.73
N LEU A 749 -19.05 -6.34 32.08
CA LEU A 749 -20.32 -6.69 31.45
C LEU A 749 -20.89 -5.47 30.71
N VAL A 750 -21.03 -5.58 29.40
CA VAL A 750 -21.65 -4.56 28.54
C VAL A 750 -22.99 -5.10 28.04
N LEU A 751 -24.09 -4.55 28.56
CA LEU A 751 -25.44 -5.02 28.25
C LEU A 751 -25.86 -4.65 26.83
N PHE A 752 -26.57 -5.55 26.15
CA PHE A 752 -27.13 -5.30 24.82
C PHE A 752 -27.98 -4.03 24.76
N SER A 753 -28.81 -3.80 25.79
CA SER A 753 -29.66 -2.62 25.91
C SER A 753 -28.86 -1.31 25.97
N ALA A 754 -27.61 -1.34 26.45
CA ALA A 754 -26.76 -0.16 26.56
C ALA A 754 -26.06 0.17 25.23
N TYR A 755 -25.60 -0.84 24.48
CA TYR A 755 -24.76 -0.59 23.31
C TYR A 755 -25.50 -0.59 21.96
N HIS A 756 -26.61 -1.34 21.80
CA HIS A 756 -27.15 -1.67 20.47
C HIS A 756 -27.43 -0.46 19.57
N LYS A 757 -28.04 0.61 20.12
CA LYS A 757 -28.38 1.82 19.34
C LYS A 757 -27.15 2.53 18.79
N HIS A 758 -26.05 2.51 19.53
CA HIS A 758 -24.79 3.13 19.11
C HIS A 758 -24.08 2.26 18.07
N MET A 759 -24.20 0.94 18.19
CA MET A 759 -23.54 -0.03 17.31
C MET A 759 -24.20 -0.18 15.93
N VAL A 760 -25.41 0.36 15.70
CA VAL A 760 -26.04 0.37 14.36
C VAL A 760 -25.17 1.04 13.30
N GLN A 761 -24.34 2.02 13.69
CA GLN A 761 -23.47 2.79 12.77
C GLN A 761 -21.97 2.65 13.11
N CYS A 762 -21.60 1.71 13.98
CA CYS A 762 -20.23 1.52 14.44
C CYS A 762 -19.77 0.08 14.18
N ASP A 763 -18.49 -0.09 13.91
CA ASP A 763 -17.91 -1.38 13.49
C ASP A 763 -17.35 -2.18 14.67
N SER A 764 -17.01 -1.51 15.77
CA SER A 764 -16.41 -2.14 16.95
C SER A 764 -16.70 -1.38 18.23
N MET A 765 -16.40 -2.00 19.37
CA MET A 765 -16.35 -1.36 20.68
C MET A 765 -14.91 -1.37 21.19
N LYS A 766 -14.37 -0.21 21.54
CA LYS A 766 -13.11 -0.12 22.26
C LYS A 766 -13.39 -0.22 23.75
N VAL A 767 -12.79 -1.22 24.38
CA VAL A 767 -12.79 -1.40 25.83
C VAL A 767 -11.39 -1.06 26.32
N SER A 768 -11.26 0.00 27.10
CA SER A 768 -9.99 0.43 27.68
C SER A 768 -10.03 0.35 29.22
N ALA A 769 -8.89 0.03 29.82
CA ALA A 769 -8.68 0.08 31.26
C ALA A 769 -7.40 0.86 31.55
N VAL A 770 -7.55 2.03 32.17
CA VAL A 770 -6.44 2.79 32.75
C VAL A 770 -6.35 2.43 34.22
N VAL A 771 -5.20 1.93 34.64
CA VAL A 771 -4.96 1.46 36.00
C VAL A 771 -3.83 2.26 36.62
N THR A 772 -4.12 2.91 37.74
CA THR A 772 -3.16 3.76 38.46
C THR A 772 -2.86 3.14 39.82
N ASP A 773 -1.57 3.02 40.16
CA ASP A 773 -1.16 2.65 41.50
C ASP A 773 -1.42 3.81 42.47
N LYS A 774 -2.13 3.54 43.56
CA LYS A 774 -2.50 4.58 44.54
C LYS A 774 -1.33 5.02 45.42
N GLU A 775 -0.33 4.16 45.59
CA GLU A 775 0.88 4.49 46.34
C GLU A 775 1.89 5.22 45.45
N ASN A 776 1.92 4.90 44.15
CA ASN A 776 2.76 5.57 43.15
C ASN A 776 1.92 6.06 41.95
N PRO A 777 1.31 7.27 42.01
CA PRO A 777 0.40 7.75 40.97
C PRO A 777 1.00 7.95 39.57
N ASP A 778 2.33 7.94 39.44
CA ASP A 778 3.02 7.97 38.15
C ASP A 778 3.13 6.57 37.50
N ASP A 779 2.89 5.49 38.26
CA ASP A 779 2.79 4.14 37.75
C ASP A 779 1.38 3.91 37.18
N VAL A 780 1.24 4.26 35.90
CA VAL A 780 0.01 4.08 35.13
C VAL A 780 0.18 2.97 34.10
N TYR A 781 -0.83 2.11 34.02
CA TYR A 781 -0.86 0.99 33.09
C TYR A 781 -2.12 1.04 32.23
N LEU A 782 -2.02 0.58 30.99
CA LEU A 782 -3.11 0.59 30.02
C LEU A 782 -3.33 -0.82 29.46
N ALA A 783 -4.59 -1.21 29.34
CA ALA A 783 -5.01 -2.29 28.46
C ALA A 783 -6.14 -1.81 27.54
N GLU A 784 -6.09 -2.21 26.28
CA GLU A 784 -7.14 -1.95 25.30
C GLU A 784 -7.59 -3.26 24.64
N SER A 785 -8.83 -3.29 24.18
CA SER A 785 -9.36 -4.35 23.33
C SER A 785 -10.43 -3.81 22.40
N ASP A 786 -10.21 -3.92 21.09
CA ASP A 786 -11.20 -3.60 20.06
C ASP A 786 -12.07 -4.82 19.76
N VAL A 787 -13.26 -4.82 20.34
CA VAL A 787 -14.25 -5.89 20.26
C VAL A 787 -15.13 -5.71 19.04
N VAL A 788 -15.12 -6.69 18.13
CA VAL A 788 -16.01 -6.72 16.97
C VAL A 788 -17.14 -7.70 17.23
N LEU A 789 -18.39 -7.25 17.08
CA LEU A 789 -19.56 -8.09 17.26
C LEU A 789 -19.74 -9.00 16.03
N LEU A 790 -19.90 -10.31 16.26
CA LEU A 790 -20.22 -11.24 15.18
C LEU A 790 -21.70 -11.15 14.82
N ASP A 791 -21.98 -11.07 13.53
CA ASP A 791 -23.34 -10.98 13.01
C ASP A 791 -24.18 -12.23 13.29
N PRO A 792 -25.50 -12.07 13.51
CA PRO A 792 -26.42 -13.18 13.53
C PRO A 792 -26.43 -13.95 12.20
N PRO A 793 -26.63 -15.28 12.24
CA PRO A 793 -26.60 -16.09 11.02
C PRO A 793 -27.79 -15.80 10.11
N LEU A 794 -27.49 -15.49 8.85
CA LEU A 794 -28.41 -15.52 7.71
C LEU A 794 -28.01 -16.71 6.82
N SER A 795 -28.98 -17.53 6.41
CA SER A 795 -28.74 -18.73 5.59
C SER A 795 -29.45 -18.63 4.25
N ILE A 796 -28.78 -19.09 3.19
CA ILE A 796 -29.32 -19.24 1.85
C ILE A 796 -29.36 -20.73 1.50
N ILE A 797 -30.53 -21.22 1.09
CA ILE A 797 -30.75 -22.61 0.69
C ILE A 797 -31.22 -22.61 -0.77
N VAL A 798 -30.45 -23.25 -1.65
CA VAL A 798 -30.81 -23.40 -3.07
C VAL A 798 -31.50 -24.75 -3.27
N SER A 799 -32.66 -24.74 -3.92
CA SER A 799 -33.43 -25.96 -4.20
C SER A 799 -33.32 -26.37 -5.66
N GLY A 800 -32.56 -27.44 -5.94
CA GLY A 800 -32.43 -28.01 -7.28
C GLY A 800 -31.34 -27.36 -8.15
N PRO A 801 -31.15 -27.86 -9.39
CA PRO A 801 -30.15 -27.34 -10.31
C PRO A 801 -30.56 -25.95 -10.84
N VAL A 802 -29.57 -25.07 -11.01
CA VAL A 802 -29.75 -23.74 -11.60
C VAL A 802 -29.29 -23.77 -13.05
N ARG A 803 -30.13 -23.30 -13.98
CA ARG A 803 -29.89 -23.33 -15.43
C ARG A 803 -30.02 -21.94 -16.04
N LEU A 804 -29.26 -21.70 -17.10
CA LEU A 804 -29.27 -20.48 -17.87
C LEU A 804 -30.67 -20.23 -18.44
N ASN A 805 -31.16 -19.00 -18.31
CA ASN A 805 -32.45 -18.54 -18.81
C ASN A 805 -33.68 -19.30 -18.29
N HIS A 806 -33.57 -20.03 -17.17
CA HIS A 806 -34.69 -20.71 -16.53
C HIS A 806 -34.94 -20.13 -15.13
N GLU A 807 -36.22 -19.94 -14.79
CA GLU A 807 -36.59 -19.49 -13.44
C GLU A 807 -36.20 -20.52 -12.39
N THR A 808 -35.55 -20.05 -11.33
CA THR A 808 -35.21 -20.83 -10.15
C THR A 808 -35.57 -20.06 -8.89
N SER A 809 -35.41 -20.69 -7.72
CA SER A 809 -35.66 -20.04 -6.45
C SER A 809 -34.71 -20.49 -5.34
N VAL A 810 -34.49 -19.58 -4.41
CA VAL A 810 -33.76 -19.83 -3.16
C VAL A 810 -34.62 -19.51 -1.96
N GLU A 811 -34.29 -20.13 -0.84
CA GLU A 811 -34.90 -19.87 0.45
C GLU A 811 -33.91 -19.22 1.40
N LEU A 812 -34.31 -18.09 1.96
CA LEU A 812 -33.54 -17.30 2.92
C LEU A 812 -34.13 -17.47 4.32
N ILE A 813 -33.27 -17.77 5.30
CA ILE A 813 -33.67 -17.98 6.69
C ILE A 813 -32.87 -17.07 7.61
N PHE A 814 -33.58 -16.24 8.37
CA PHE A 814 -33.01 -15.34 9.37
C PHE A 814 -33.81 -15.42 10.66
N LYS A 815 -33.15 -15.64 11.80
CA LYS A 815 -33.78 -15.71 13.11
C LYS A 815 -33.41 -14.50 13.95
N ASN A 816 -34.40 -13.82 14.52
CA ASN A 816 -34.17 -12.68 15.42
C ASN A 816 -33.39 -13.13 16.68
N PRO A 817 -32.12 -12.70 16.84
CA PRO A 817 -31.31 -13.07 18.00
C PRO A 817 -31.65 -12.23 19.25
N ALA A 818 -32.18 -11.02 19.06
CA ALA A 818 -32.45 -10.06 20.12
C ALA A 818 -33.64 -10.50 20.99
N ASN A 819 -33.82 -9.78 22.10
CA ASN A 819 -34.97 -9.95 23.00
C ASN A 819 -36.06 -8.89 22.71
N GLU A 820 -35.91 -8.10 21.64
CA GLU A 820 -36.86 -7.09 21.19
C GLU A 820 -37.38 -7.39 19.77
N THR A 821 -38.49 -6.75 19.39
CA THR A 821 -39.08 -6.86 18.05
C THR A 821 -38.26 -6.06 17.05
N LEU A 822 -37.88 -6.68 15.93
CA LEU A 822 -37.21 -5.98 14.83
C LEU A 822 -38.26 -5.30 13.95
N THR A 823 -38.08 -4.00 13.72
CA THR A 823 -38.93 -3.18 12.84
C THR A 823 -38.13 -2.74 11.62
N ASP A 824 -38.80 -2.12 10.65
CA ASP A 824 -38.17 -1.60 9.41
C ASP A 824 -37.29 -2.64 8.70
N CYS A 825 -37.74 -3.89 8.70
CA CYS A 825 -37.00 -5.01 8.13
C CYS A 825 -37.02 -4.92 6.59
N GLU A 826 -35.85 -5.00 5.98
CA GLU A 826 -35.65 -4.96 4.54
C GLU A 826 -34.68 -6.06 4.11
N LEU A 827 -34.97 -6.70 2.99
CA LEU A 827 -34.11 -7.70 2.37
C LEU A 827 -33.70 -7.22 0.97
N THR A 828 -32.40 -7.21 0.70
CA THR A 828 -31.84 -6.97 -0.63
C THR A 828 -31.14 -8.24 -1.11
N VAL A 829 -31.37 -8.63 -2.36
CA VAL A 829 -30.69 -9.78 -2.99
C VAL A 829 -30.04 -9.33 -4.29
N SER A 830 -28.81 -9.77 -4.51
CA SER A 830 -27.98 -9.42 -5.67
C SER A 830 -27.13 -10.61 -6.13
N GLY A 831 -26.58 -10.50 -7.34
CA GLY A 831 -25.60 -11.46 -7.88
C GLY A 831 -25.43 -11.31 -9.38
N SER A 832 -24.23 -10.94 -9.82
CA SER A 832 -23.89 -10.82 -11.26
C SER A 832 -24.11 -12.15 -11.97
N GLY A 833 -24.66 -12.10 -13.19
CA GLY A 833 -25.12 -13.27 -13.93
C GLY A 833 -26.39 -13.96 -13.41
N LEU A 834 -26.90 -13.59 -12.23
CA LEU A 834 -28.09 -14.21 -11.59
C LEU A 834 -29.30 -13.27 -11.55
N LEU A 835 -29.10 -12.00 -11.16
CA LEU A 835 -30.13 -10.97 -11.07
C LEU A 835 -29.67 -9.71 -11.81
N ARG A 836 -30.55 -9.09 -12.60
CA ARG A 836 -30.22 -7.87 -13.37
C ARG A 836 -30.28 -6.60 -12.53
N ASP A 837 -31.17 -6.57 -11.55
CA ASP A 837 -31.43 -5.41 -10.71
C ASP A 837 -31.45 -5.83 -9.23
N GLU A 838 -30.87 -4.99 -8.38
CA GLU A 838 -31.00 -5.10 -6.93
C GLU A 838 -32.29 -4.41 -6.50
N THR A 839 -33.27 -5.15 -5.99
CA THR A 839 -34.52 -4.57 -5.46
C THR A 839 -34.65 -4.88 -3.98
N PRO A 840 -34.77 -3.85 -3.11
CA PRO A 840 -35.07 -4.06 -1.70
C PRO A 840 -36.54 -4.45 -1.50
N TRP A 841 -36.78 -5.48 -0.68
CA TRP A 841 -38.11 -5.93 -0.26
C TRP A 841 -38.36 -5.59 1.20
N LYS A 842 -39.46 -4.87 1.45
CA LYS A 842 -39.93 -4.64 2.81
C LYS A 842 -40.50 -5.93 3.41
N LEU A 843 -40.04 -6.27 4.60
CA LEU A 843 -40.45 -7.42 5.37
C LEU A 843 -41.32 -6.98 6.56
N PRO A 844 -42.21 -7.85 7.06
CA PRO A 844 -42.98 -7.57 8.27
C PRO A 844 -42.07 -7.52 9.50
N GLU A 845 -42.57 -6.95 10.60
CA GLU A 845 -41.86 -6.94 11.88
C GLU A 845 -41.56 -8.36 12.38
N LEU A 846 -40.38 -8.55 12.99
CA LEU A 846 -39.93 -9.86 13.48
C LEU A 846 -39.86 -9.90 15.00
N GLN A 847 -40.82 -10.58 15.62
CA GLN A 847 -40.89 -10.76 17.07
C GLN A 847 -39.67 -11.53 17.64
N PRO A 848 -39.35 -11.37 18.94
CA PRO A 848 -38.24 -12.06 19.58
C PRO A 848 -38.23 -13.58 19.32
N LYS A 849 -37.06 -14.12 18.97
CA LYS A 849 -36.82 -15.55 18.69
C LYS A 849 -37.61 -16.15 17.51
N LYS A 850 -38.42 -15.37 16.79
CA LYS A 850 -39.05 -15.79 15.53
C LYS A 850 -38.06 -15.70 14.37
N GLN A 851 -38.44 -16.26 13.21
CA GLN A 851 -37.60 -16.26 12.02
C GLN A 851 -38.37 -15.91 10.76
N PHE A 852 -37.70 -15.25 9.83
CA PHE A 852 -38.11 -15.17 8.44
C PHE A 852 -37.77 -16.46 7.71
N ARG A 853 -38.64 -16.84 6.77
CA ARG A 853 -38.41 -17.87 5.77
C ARG A 853 -38.95 -17.35 4.44
N ILE A 854 -38.05 -16.81 3.62
CA ILE A 854 -38.40 -16.01 2.44
C ILE A 854 -37.96 -16.77 1.20
N LYS A 855 -38.87 -16.92 0.23
CA LYS A 855 -38.55 -17.55 -1.05
C LYS A 855 -38.36 -16.46 -2.11
N VAL A 856 -37.19 -16.45 -2.74
CA VAL A 856 -36.80 -15.48 -3.78
C VAL A 856 -36.66 -16.21 -5.11
N PHE A 857 -37.26 -15.66 -6.17
CA PHE A 857 -37.20 -16.20 -7.52
C PHE A 857 -36.29 -15.33 -8.40
N PHE A 858 -35.53 -15.95 -9.30
CA PHE A 858 -34.68 -15.25 -10.27
C PHE A 858 -34.41 -16.09 -11.51
N VAL A 859 -33.93 -15.44 -12.57
CA VAL A 859 -33.59 -16.07 -13.86
C VAL A 859 -32.12 -15.75 -14.19
N PRO A 860 -31.20 -16.73 -14.05
CA PRO A 860 -29.81 -16.55 -14.42
C PRO A 860 -29.64 -16.22 -15.91
N TYR A 861 -28.75 -15.29 -16.22
CA TYR A 861 -28.46 -14.85 -17.59
C TYR A 861 -27.00 -15.05 -18.01
N LYS A 862 -26.12 -15.48 -17.09
CA LYS A 862 -24.76 -15.96 -17.43
C LYS A 862 -24.52 -17.35 -16.85
N LYS A 863 -23.77 -18.16 -17.60
CA LYS A 863 -23.36 -19.53 -17.22
C LYS A 863 -22.18 -19.49 -16.24
N GLY A 864 -21.85 -20.66 -15.68
CA GLY A 864 -20.65 -20.84 -14.85
C GLY A 864 -20.90 -20.56 -13.36
N GLU A 865 -19.83 -20.42 -12.60
CA GLU A 865 -19.91 -20.22 -11.16
C GLU A 865 -20.24 -18.76 -10.82
N LYS A 866 -21.40 -18.53 -10.18
CA LYS A 866 -21.89 -17.22 -9.79
C LYS A 866 -22.18 -17.16 -8.30
N THR A 867 -22.18 -15.96 -7.72
CA THR A 867 -22.44 -15.77 -6.28
C THR A 867 -23.73 -15.01 -6.07
N LEU A 868 -24.64 -15.61 -5.32
CA LEU A 868 -25.82 -14.94 -4.81
C LEU A 868 -25.49 -14.29 -3.46
N MET A 869 -25.88 -13.05 -3.27
CA MET A 869 -25.76 -12.34 -2.00
C MET A 869 -27.12 -11.89 -1.49
N ALA A 870 -27.32 -12.01 -0.18
CA ALA A 870 -28.50 -11.51 0.52
C ALA A 870 -28.06 -10.62 1.68
N VAL A 871 -28.71 -9.47 1.84
CA VAL A 871 -28.46 -8.48 2.89
C VAL A 871 -29.77 -8.20 3.61
N ILE A 872 -29.78 -8.31 4.94
CA ILE A 872 -30.91 -7.92 5.79
C ILE A 872 -30.55 -6.69 6.61
N ASP A 873 -31.41 -5.70 6.54
CA ASP A 873 -31.40 -4.49 7.35
C ASP A 873 -32.65 -4.42 8.23
N CYS A 874 -32.54 -3.88 9.44
CA CYS A 874 -33.67 -3.58 10.31
C CYS A 874 -33.33 -2.44 11.29
N SER A 875 -34.23 -2.17 12.24
CA SER A 875 -34.03 -1.13 13.26
C SER A 875 -32.83 -1.36 14.18
N THR A 876 -32.49 -2.63 14.45
CA THR A 876 -31.44 -3.04 15.40
C THR A 876 -30.17 -3.54 14.71
N PHE A 877 -30.29 -4.19 13.55
CA PHE A 877 -29.19 -4.80 12.81
C PHE A 877 -29.08 -4.18 11.43
N ARG A 878 -27.86 -3.91 10.99
CA ARG A 878 -27.57 -3.39 9.65
C ARG A 878 -26.62 -4.30 8.93
N ASP A 879 -26.81 -4.40 7.62
CA ASP A 879 -25.90 -5.07 6.70
C ASP A 879 -25.62 -6.54 7.08
N ILE A 880 -26.63 -7.28 7.57
CA ILE A 880 -26.46 -8.72 7.87
C ILE A 880 -26.39 -9.50 6.56
N LYS A 881 -25.22 -10.05 6.25
CA LYS A 881 -24.97 -10.68 4.94
C LYS A 881 -24.92 -12.19 4.98
N ALA A 882 -25.35 -12.79 3.87
CA ALA A 882 -25.06 -14.16 3.53
C ALA A 882 -24.74 -14.26 2.04
N THR A 883 -23.91 -15.24 1.69
CA THR A 883 -23.64 -15.57 0.30
C THR A 883 -23.75 -17.05 0.03
N TYR A 884 -24.03 -17.37 -1.22
CA TYR A 884 -24.05 -18.74 -1.71
C TYR A 884 -23.51 -18.79 -3.14
N THR A 885 -22.54 -19.66 -3.38
CA THR A 885 -21.98 -19.89 -4.71
C THR A 885 -22.82 -20.94 -5.42
N VAL A 886 -23.29 -20.63 -6.62
CA VAL A 886 -24.12 -21.50 -7.46
C VAL A 886 -23.47 -21.69 -8.83
N THR A 887 -23.47 -22.91 -9.34
CA THR A 887 -23.03 -23.20 -10.71
C THR A 887 -24.25 -23.18 -11.63
N VAL A 888 -24.29 -22.23 -12.56
CA VAL A 888 -25.33 -22.11 -13.58
C VAL A 888 -24.97 -22.99 -14.77
N ALA A 889 -25.73 -24.06 -14.95
CA ALA A 889 -25.59 -24.97 -16.09
C ALA A 889 -26.20 -24.36 -17.37
N PRO A 890 -25.77 -24.79 -18.57
CA PRO A 890 -26.35 -24.38 -19.85
C PRO A 890 -27.87 -24.59 -19.96
#